data_AF-A0A2V6CJK3-F1
#
_entry.id   AF-A0A2V6CJK3-F1
#
_cell.length_a   1.000
_cell.length_b   1.000
_cell.length_c   1.000
_cell.angle_alpha   90.00
_cell.angle_beta   90.00
_cell.angle_gamma   90.00
#
_symmetry.space_group_name_H-M   'P 1'
#
loop_
_entity.id
_entity.type
_entity.pdbx_description
1 polymer ?
#
loop_
_entity_poly.entity_id
_entity_poly.type
_entity_poly.pdbx_seq_one_letter_code
_entity_poly.pdbx_strand_id
1 'polypeptide(L)'
;MFFLQAPLLTAQLKGTIIAPAQAQLMGNRRFSRIFALVALTVLYFLAGKLGLRLAFVHASASAVWPPAGIALAALLLFGYGAWPAIFLGAFLANMTTFGNVATSLAIGAGNTLEAVCGAWLINRFANGTCAFDRAQDVFKFAFAAITSTAVSPSIGLTSLALAGYANWSNYGPIWTTWWLGDATGDLIFAPIIILWGVKPRWRWNGKKDLEVALILFLLLALGEAIFGGWLPISAKNYPVAFVCGPILIWVAFRMSQRETATGIFILSAIAIWGTLRNFGPFVMETENKSLLILQSSTAVLTLTAMALAAAMAERRRIEGALEAQKALVEAANRTKDNFLAMLSHELRTPLSPVLLAVENLQNEWPKRPEIASALEIIRRNIRVEQHLIDDLLDVTRISKGKLALNLTSVNVHGQIRNVVETCRSEWAGKKVRMQLDLTAGDRFVVADEARFQQIVWNLVQNAIKFSREEGVVMISTVNESPGQLTIIVQDHGIGIEPEAMERIFNPFEQGERSLKRRFGGLGLGLAISKSLAEAHAATLTATSEGLNRGATFKLTIKTSALVAHDGAISLPVEGQPSKALRILLVDDHVDTCTVMGKLLAARGHRVTIAHDIKSALAKVEADGFDVLISDVGLPDGSGMELMAKSRDVLVGIAMSGFGTEADAARSLEAGFSQHLVKPVTMEKLDATLQMVMGFKFRKRRLTAREPHA
;
A
#
# COMPACT_ATOMS: atom_id res chain seq x y z
N MET A 1 -23.56 -3.44 -10.19
CA MET A 1 -22.76 -2.97 -11.34
C MET A 1 -21.27 -3.37 -11.21
N PHE A 2 -20.97 -4.58 -10.69
CA PHE A 2 -19.61 -5.00 -10.30
C PHE A 2 -19.04 -6.20 -11.09
N PHE A 3 -19.70 -6.61 -12.18
CA PHE A 3 -19.36 -7.84 -12.90
C PHE A 3 -18.70 -7.65 -14.29
N LEU A 4 -18.37 -6.42 -14.70
CA LEU A 4 -17.91 -6.14 -16.08
C LEU A 4 -16.44 -5.71 -16.24
N GLN A 5 -15.62 -5.69 -15.19
CA GLN A 5 -14.20 -5.26 -15.31
C GLN A 5 -13.14 -6.34 -15.10
N ALA A 6 -13.54 -7.58 -14.77
CA ALA A 6 -12.60 -8.69 -14.59
C ALA A 6 -11.77 -9.10 -15.85
N PRO A 7 -12.23 -8.91 -17.11
CA PRO A 7 -11.43 -9.35 -18.27
C PRO A 7 -10.28 -8.40 -18.64
N LEU A 8 -10.29 -7.14 -18.17
CA LEU A 8 -9.27 -6.15 -18.52
C LEU A 8 -7.99 -6.29 -17.66
N LEU A 9 -8.10 -6.75 -16.41
CA LEU A 9 -6.95 -6.97 -15.53
C LEU A 9 -6.14 -8.24 -15.88
N THR A 10 -6.78 -9.25 -16.45
CA THR A 10 -6.09 -10.49 -16.86
C THR A 10 -5.26 -10.31 -18.14
N ALA A 11 -5.59 -9.31 -18.97
CA ALA A 11 -4.79 -8.94 -20.14
C ALA A 11 -3.51 -8.16 -19.78
N GLN A 12 -3.53 -7.33 -18.73
CA GLN A 12 -2.34 -6.58 -18.28
C GLN A 12 -1.32 -7.45 -17.51
N LEU A 13 -1.75 -8.52 -16.83
CA LEU A 13 -0.84 -9.43 -16.12
C LEU A 13 -0.23 -10.51 -17.02
N LYS A 14 -0.89 -10.90 -18.13
CA LYS A 14 -0.35 -11.86 -19.11
C LYS A 14 0.54 -11.23 -20.20
N GLY A 15 0.58 -9.90 -20.30
CA GLY A 15 1.39 -9.18 -21.31
C GLY A 15 2.90 -9.12 -21.03
N THR A 16 3.37 -9.65 -19.90
CA THR A 16 4.79 -9.60 -19.50
C THR A 16 5.44 -10.98 -19.48
N ILE A 17 5.04 -11.84 -20.43
CA ILE A 17 5.86 -12.99 -20.80
C ILE A 17 6.72 -12.53 -21.98
N ILE A 18 8.02 -12.52 -21.73
CA ILE A 18 9.11 -12.11 -22.60
C ILE A 18 8.92 -12.73 -23.99
N ALA A 19 8.34 -11.97 -24.92
CA ALA A 19 8.53 -12.22 -26.34
C ALA A 19 10.02 -11.95 -26.63
N PRO A 20 10.74 -12.86 -27.30
CA PRO A 20 12.14 -12.62 -27.62
C PRO A 20 12.24 -11.34 -28.45
N ALA A 21 13.14 -10.44 -28.04
CA ALA A 21 13.49 -9.21 -28.76
C ALA A 21 13.95 -9.47 -30.22
N GLN A 22 14.04 -10.72 -30.65
CA GLN A 22 14.30 -11.18 -32.01
C GLN A 22 13.29 -10.65 -33.06
N ALA A 23 12.05 -10.30 -32.68
CA ALA A 23 11.02 -9.89 -33.64
C ALA A 23 10.98 -8.38 -33.97
N GLN A 24 11.56 -7.50 -33.14
CA GLN A 24 11.38 -6.04 -33.30
C GLN A 24 12.50 -5.32 -34.04
N LEU A 25 13.66 -5.95 -34.25
CA LEU A 25 14.77 -5.35 -35.03
C LEU A 25 14.76 -5.75 -36.52
N MET A 26 13.93 -6.71 -36.93
CA MET A 26 13.87 -7.17 -38.33
C MET A 26 12.49 -6.95 -38.96
N GLY A 27 12.06 -5.68 -38.95
CA GLY A 27 11.05 -5.20 -39.88
C GLY A 27 11.59 -5.23 -41.32
N ASN A 28 11.20 -6.26 -42.06
CA ASN A 28 11.10 -6.36 -43.51
C ASN A 28 11.96 -5.38 -44.37
N ARG A 29 13.23 -5.74 -44.67
CA ARG A 29 14.03 -5.25 -45.83
C ARG A 29 15.29 -6.11 -45.96
N ARG A 30 15.32 -7.09 -46.87
CA ARG A 30 16.52 -7.91 -47.19
C ARG A 30 17.77 -7.05 -47.39
N PHE A 31 17.61 -5.85 -47.95
CA PHE A 31 18.67 -4.85 -48.16
C PHE A 31 19.34 -4.39 -46.85
N SER A 32 18.56 -4.18 -45.78
CA SER A 32 19.10 -3.77 -44.47
C SER A 32 19.92 -4.90 -43.82
N ARG A 33 19.54 -6.16 -44.08
CA ARG A 33 20.27 -7.33 -43.57
C ARG A 33 21.59 -7.53 -44.30
N ILE A 34 21.60 -7.40 -45.63
CA ILE A 34 22.83 -7.48 -46.43
C ILE A 34 23.81 -6.37 -46.02
N PHE A 35 23.33 -5.12 -45.89
CA PHE A 35 24.17 -4.02 -45.42
C PHE A 35 24.77 -4.29 -44.04
N ALA A 36 23.97 -4.80 -43.09
CA ALA A 36 24.47 -5.16 -41.76
C ALA A 36 25.53 -6.27 -41.81
N LEU A 37 25.36 -7.29 -42.67
CA LEU A 37 26.34 -8.36 -42.86
C LEU A 37 27.64 -7.83 -43.49
N VAL A 38 27.56 -6.96 -44.49
CA VAL A 38 28.75 -6.33 -45.10
C VAL A 38 29.47 -5.45 -44.08
N ALA A 39 28.74 -4.65 -43.31
CA ALA A 39 29.31 -3.83 -42.24
C ALA A 39 29.99 -4.70 -41.17
N LEU A 40 29.39 -5.83 -40.79
CA LEU A 40 29.98 -6.79 -39.87
C LEU A 40 31.27 -7.42 -40.43
N THR A 41 31.31 -7.80 -41.70
CA THR A 41 32.53 -8.31 -42.36
C THR A 41 33.64 -7.27 -42.33
N VAL A 42 33.35 -6.02 -42.69
CA VAL A 42 34.34 -4.93 -42.68
C VAL A 42 34.82 -4.66 -41.26
N LEU A 43 33.91 -4.61 -40.29
CA LEU A 43 34.24 -4.39 -38.89
C LEU A 43 35.14 -5.51 -38.34
N TYR A 44 34.78 -6.77 -38.59
CA TYR A 44 35.60 -7.92 -38.19
C TYR A 44 36.98 -7.86 -38.84
N PHE A 45 37.05 -7.58 -40.14
CA PHE A 45 38.31 -7.49 -40.88
C PHE A 45 39.23 -6.40 -40.32
N LEU A 46 38.72 -5.19 -40.10
CA LEU A 46 39.49 -4.06 -39.56
C LEU A 46 39.95 -4.35 -38.12
N ALA A 47 39.06 -4.88 -37.28
CA ALA A 47 39.38 -5.29 -35.92
C ALA A 47 40.46 -6.39 -35.90
N GLY A 48 40.38 -7.36 -36.83
CA GLY A 48 41.36 -8.43 -36.96
C GLY A 48 42.72 -7.91 -37.42
N LYS A 49 42.76 -6.99 -38.38
CA LYS A 49 44.01 -6.33 -38.78
C LYS A 49 44.64 -5.52 -37.66
N LEU A 50 43.83 -4.84 -36.84
CA LEU A 50 44.32 -4.14 -35.66
C LEU A 50 44.88 -5.13 -34.62
N GLY A 51 44.17 -6.22 -34.34
CA GLY A 51 44.62 -7.27 -33.43
C GLY A 51 45.93 -7.92 -33.89
N LEU A 52 46.08 -8.24 -35.18
CA LEU A 52 47.28 -8.84 -35.75
C LEU A 52 48.49 -7.90 -35.75
N ARG A 53 48.28 -6.57 -35.79
CA ARG A 53 49.37 -5.60 -35.59
C ARG A 53 49.94 -5.62 -34.17
N LEU A 54 49.23 -6.24 -33.22
CA LEU A 54 49.60 -6.39 -31.82
C LEU A 54 49.98 -7.85 -31.48
N ALA A 55 50.33 -8.66 -32.47
CA ALA A 55 50.68 -10.07 -32.30
C ALA A 55 52.21 -10.25 -32.15
N PHE A 56 52.67 -10.59 -30.95
CA PHE A 56 54.10 -10.65 -30.59
C PHE A 56 54.67 -12.07 -30.51
N VAL A 57 53.85 -13.06 -30.13
CA VAL A 57 54.29 -14.46 -29.93
C VAL A 57 54.30 -15.26 -31.23
N HIS A 58 53.32 -15.01 -32.09
CA HIS A 58 53.23 -15.54 -33.44
C HIS A 58 52.44 -14.53 -34.27
N ALA A 59 52.73 -14.39 -35.57
CA ALA A 59 52.05 -13.42 -36.43
C ALA A 59 50.52 -13.65 -36.56
N SER A 60 49.99 -14.76 -36.02
CA SER A 60 48.57 -15.10 -35.96
C SER A 60 47.97 -15.03 -34.55
N ALA A 61 48.80 -14.92 -33.50
CA ALA A 61 48.36 -14.99 -32.11
C ALA A 61 48.51 -13.61 -31.44
N SER A 62 47.39 -12.91 -31.33
CA SER A 62 47.31 -11.63 -30.63
C SER A 62 46.91 -11.82 -29.17
N ALA A 63 47.49 -10.99 -28.31
CA ALA A 63 47.15 -10.93 -26.90
C ALA A 63 45.73 -10.38 -26.65
N VAL A 64 45.17 -9.60 -27.56
CA VAL A 64 43.79 -9.13 -27.43
C VAL A 64 43.14 -9.26 -28.79
N TRP A 65 42.04 -10.02 -28.84
CA TRP A 65 41.34 -10.29 -30.09
C TRP A 65 39.91 -9.72 -30.09
N PRO A 66 39.74 -8.41 -30.35
CA PRO A 66 38.42 -7.80 -30.48
C PRO A 66 37.44 -8.52 -31.42
N PRO A 67 37.88 -9.14 -32.55
CA PRO A 67 36.97 -9.83 -33.44
C PRO A 67 36.17 -10.99 -32.81
N ALA A 68 36.73 -11.70 -31.81
CA ALA A 68 36.01 -12.76 -31.10
C ALA A 68 34.73 -12.21 -30.45
N GLY A 69 34.87 -11.18 -29.61
CA GLY A 69 33.74 -10.56 -28.93
C GLY A 69 32.75 -9.87 -29.87
N ILE A 70 33.24 -9.30 -30.99
CA ILE A 70 32.37 -8.74 -32.05
C ILE A 70 31.54 -9.84 -32.70
N ALA A 71 32.16 -10.98 -33.05
CA ALA A 71 31.47 -12.10 -33.67
C ALA A 71 30.46 -12.75 -32.71
N LEU A 72 30.83 -12.96 -31.45
CA LEU A 72 29.95 -13.50 -30.44
C LEU A 72 28.72 -12.60 -30.23
N ALA A 73 28.93 -11.29 -30.04
CA ALA A 73 27.84 -10.34 -29.88
C ALA A 73 26.96 -10.25 -31.13
N ALA A 74 27.56 -10.28 -32.33
CA ALA A 74 26.82 -10.26 -33.58
C ALA A 74 25.90 -11.47 -33.73
N LEU A 75 26.35 -12.68 -33.36
CA LEU A 75 25.52 -13.89 -33.41
C LEU A 75 24.39 -13.86 -32.37
N LEU A 76 24.62 -13.27 -31.20
CA LEU A 76 23.58 -13.10 -30.18
C LEU A 76 22.53 -12.04 -30.58
N LEU A 77 22.95 -10.94 -31.23
CA LEU A 77 22.07 -9.84 -31.63
C LEU A 77 21.35 -10.08 -32.96
N PHE A 78 22.05 -10.59 -33.98
CA PHE A 78 21.54 -10.78 -35.34
C PHE A 78 21.17 -12.24 -35.66
N GLY A 79 21.43 -13.17 -34.74
CA GLY A 79 21.19 -14.60 -34.89
C GLY A 79 22.27 -15.32 -35.71
N TYR A 80 22.16 -16.65 -35.77
CA TYR A 80 23.14 -17.52 -36.45
C TYR A 80 23.37 -17.19 -37.92
N GLY A 81 22.42 -16.53 -38.60
CA GLY A 81 22.58 -16.11 -39.99
C GLY A 81 23.68 -15.08 -40.24
N ALA A 82 24.34 -14.55 -39.20
CA ALA A 82 25.51 -13.69 -39.32
C ALA A 82 26.84 -14.43 -39.57
N TRP A 83 26.86 -15.77 -39.43
CA TRP A 83 28.07 -16.58 -39.58
C TRP A 83 28.85 -16.35 -40.89
N PRO A 84 28.23 -16.15 -42.08
CA PRO A 84 29.01 -15.97 -43.31
C PRO A 84 29.83 -14.68 -43.30
N ALA A 85 29.33 -13.64 -42.64
CA ALA A 85 30.02 -12.37 -42.53
C ALA A 85 31.26 -12.47 -41.64
N ILE A 86 31.16 -13.25 -40.55
CA ILE A 86 32.26 -13.57 -39.63
C ILE A 86 33.32 -14.39 -40.35
N PHE A 87 32.90 -15.47 -41.03
CA PHE A 87 33.80 -16.33 -41.81
C PHE A 87 34.56 -15.53 -42.85
N LEU A 88 33.87 -14.71 -43.64
CA LEU A 88 34.49 -13.89 -44.68
C LEU A 88 35.45 -12.86 -44.10
N GLY A 89 35.08 -12.20 -43.00
CA GLY A 89 35.94 -11.24 -42.31
C GLY A 89 37.23 -11.89 -41.78
N ALA A 90 37.10 -13.06 -41.13
CA ALA A 90 38.22 -13.83 -40.60
C ALA A 90 39.13 -14.37 -41.72
N PHE A 91 38.55 -14.91 -42.79
CA PHE A 91 39.26 -15.37 -43.96
C PHE A 91 40.08 -14.23 -44.59
N LEU A 92 39.45 -13.08 -44.86
CA LEU A 92 40.14 -11.93 -45.48
C LEU A 92 41.25 -11.38 -44.59
N ALA A 93 41.04 -11.31 -43.27
CA ALA A 93 42.04 -10.82 -42.33
C ALA A 93 43.30 -11.70 -42.32
N ASN A 94 43.12 -13.02 -42.36
CA ASN A 94 44.24 -13.98 -42.37
C ASN A 94 44.89 -14.11 -43.76
N MET A 95 44.08 -14.15 -44.82
CA MET A 95 44.56 -14.27 -46.20
C MET A 95 45.47 -13.09 -46.57
N THR A 96 45.08 -11.88 -46.18
CA THR A 96 45.89 -10.68 -46.41
C THR A 96 47.06 -10.53 -45.43
N THR A 97 47.28 -11.47 -44.52
CA THR A 97 48.40 -11.47 -43.56
C THR A 97 49.41 -12.56 -43.89
N PHE A 98 48.96 -13.79 -44.15
CA PHE A 98 49.81 -14.95 -44.45
C PHE A 98 49.85 -15.37 -45.92
N GLY A 99 48.90 -14.89 -46.74
CA GLY A 99 48.84 -15.23 -48.17
C GLY A 99 48.47 -16.68 -48.49
N ASN A 100 48.29 -17.54 -47.49
CA ASN A 100 47.96 -18.95 -47.68
C ASN A 100 46.45 -19.19 -47.57
N VAL A 101 45.85 -19.66 -48.67
CA VAL A 101 44.41 -19.89 -48.77
C VAL A 101 43.95 -21.00 -47.81
N ALA A 102 44.67 -22.12 -47.73
CA ALA A 102 44.27 -23.28 -46.96
C ALA A 102 44.23 -23.00 -45.45
N THR A 103 45.29 -22.40 -44.91
CA THR A 103 45.33 -22.04 -43.49
C THR A 103 44.37 -20.89 -43.17
N SER A 104 44.17 -19.94 -44.09
CA SER A 104 43.18 -18.86 -43.91
C SER A 104 41.73 -19.37 -43.88
N LEU A 105 41.41 -20.38 -44.70
CA LEU A 105 40.10 -21.05 -44.67
C LEU A 105 39.90 -21.79 -43.34
N ALA A 106 40.93 -22.51 -42.87
CA ALA A 106 40.87 -23.23 -41.61
C ALA A 106 40.70 -22.29 -40.40
N ILE A 107 41.48 -21.21 -40.33
CA ILE A 107 41.34 -20.19 -39.28
C ILE A 107 39.97 -19.51 -39.36
N GLY A 108 39.52 -19.14 -40.56
CA GLY A 108 38.18 -18.57 -40.76
C GLY A 108 37.06 -19.49 -40.26
N ALA A 109 37.18 -20.80 -40.52
CA ALA A 109 36.25 -21.80 -40.01
C ALA A 109 36.33 -21.92 -38.49
N GLY A 110 37.54 -21.97 -37.92
CA GLY A 110 37.78 -22.03 -36.47
C GLY A 110 37.13 -20.86 -35.72
N ASN A 111 37.43 -19.62 -36.14
CA ASN A 111 36.87 -18.41 -35.54
C ASN A 111 35.34 -18.34 -35.65
N THR A 112 34.79 -18.85 -36.76
CA THR A 112 33.34 -18.88 -36.94
C THR A 112 32.69 -19.93 -36.04
N LEU A 113 33.29 -21.12 -35.93
CA LEU A 113 32.80 -22.20 -35.08
C LEU A 113 32.87 -21.84 -33.60
N GLU A 114 33.96 -21.20 -33.16
CA GLU A 114 34.08 -20.60 -31.84
C GLU A 114 32.86 -19.72 -31.53
N ALA A 115 32.59 -18.71 -32.37
CA ALA A 115 31.54 -17.74 -32.11
C ALA A 115 30.14 -18.40 -32.13
N VAL A 116 29.92 -19.39 -33.02
CA VAL A 116 28.68 -20.16 -33.10
C VAL A 116 28.48 -21.04 -31.86
N CYS A 117 29.52 -21.73 -31.41
CA CYS A 117 29.50 -22.54 -30.18
C CYS A 117 29.25 -21.65 -28.95
N GLY A 118 29.92 -20.52 -28.85
CA GLY A 118 29.72 -19.54 -27.76
C GLY A 118 28.30 -19.01 -27.74
N ALA A 119 27.78 -18.56 -28.89
CA ALA A 119 26.41 -18.08 -29.01
C ALA A 119 25.38 -19.19 -28.68
N TRP A 120 25.66 -20.43 -29.06
CA TRP A 120 24.81 -21.58 -28.72
C TRP A 120 24.78 -21.86 -27.21
N LEU A 121 25.96 -21.93 -26.56
CA LEU A 121 26.07 -22.13 -25.13
C LEU A 121 25.39 -21.00 -24.34
N ILE A 122 25.59 -19.74 -24.76
CA ILE A 122 25.03 -18.57 -24.09
C ILE A 122 23.51 -18.50 -24.25
N ASN A 123 22.98 -18.78 -25.44
CA ASN A 123 21.53 -18.87 -25.65
C ASN A 123 20.91 -20.03 -24.84
N ARG A 124 21.64 -21.15 -24.70
CA ARG A 124 21.14 -22.34 -24.01
C ARG A 124 21.16 -22.19 -22.48
N PHE A 125 22.22 -21.61 -21.92
CA PHE A 125 22.47 -21.65 -20.49
C PHE A 125 22.47 -20.27 -19.80
N ALA A 126 22.74 -19.19 -20.54
CA ALA A 126 22.95 -17.85 -19.99
C ALA A 126 21.94 -16.80 -20.51
N ASN A 127 20.75 -17.22 -20.97
CA ASN A 127 19.68 -16.33 -21.42
C ASN A 127 20.03 -15.39 -22.58
N GLY A 128 21.00 -15.76 -23.43
CA GLY A 128 21.27 -15.05 -24.69
C GLY A 128 21.65 -13.58 -24.48
N THR A 129 20.92 -12.67 -25.13
CA THR A 129 21.14 -11.22 -25.01
C THR A 129 20.81 -10.64 -23.63
N CYS A 130 20.10 -11.41 -22.78
CA CYS A 130 19.72 -11.01 -21.42
C CYS A 130 20.68 -11.55 -20.36
N ALA A 131 21.85 -12.06 -20.75
CA ALA A 131 22.85 -12.63 -19.84
C ALA A 131 23.29 -11.68 -18.70
N PHE A 132 23.16 -10.38 -18.89
CA PHE A 132 23.59 -9.35 -17.92
C PHE A 132 22.44 -8.82 -17.05
N ASP A 133 21.26 -9.43 -17.11
CA ASP A 133 20.12 -9.08 -16.25
C ASP A 133 20.21 -9.71 -14.86
N ARG A 134 20.95 -10.82 -14.72
CA ARG A 134 21.13 -11.56 -13.46
C ARG A 134 22.58 -11.92 -13.25
N ALA A 135 23.05 -11.85 -12.00
CA ALA A 135 24.44 -12.15 -11.68
C ALA A 135 24.86 -13.59 -12.07
N GLN A 136 23.97 -14.57 -11.85
CA GLN A 136 24.24 -15.97 -12.21
C GLN A 136 24.45 -16.15 -13.72
N ASP A 137 23.72 -15.41 -14.54
CA ASP A 137 23.82 -15.53 -15.99
C ASP A 137 25.09 -14.86 -16.53
N VAL A 138 25.64 -13.87 -15.83
CA VAL A 138 26.98 -13.31 -16.12
C VAL A 138 28.07 -14.37 -15.95
N PHE A 139 28.02 -15.17 -14.88
CA PHE A 139 28.99 -16.26 -14.68
C PHE A 139 28.86 -17.35 -15.74
N LYS A 140 27.62 -17.73 -16.10
CA LYS A 140 27.39 -18.69 -17.17
C LYS A 140 27.83 -18.16 -18.53
N PHE A 141 27.62 -16.87 -18.79
CA PHE A 141 28.10 -16.19 -19.99
C PHE A 141 29.61 -16.27 -20.08
N ALA A 142 30.32 -15.87 -19.01
CA ALA A 142 31.78 -15.89 -18.99
C ALA A 142 32.33 -17.32 -19.18
N PHE A 143 31.75 -18.31 -18.50
CA PHE A 143 32.15 -19.71 -18.66
C PHE A 143 31.92 -20.21 -20.10
N ALA A 144 30.75 -19.94 -20.67
CA ALA A 144 30.43 -20.32 -22.04
C ALA A 144 31.34 -19.66 -23.08
N ALA A 145 31.62 -18.36 -22.91
CA ALA A 145 32.54 -17.62 -23.77
C ALA A 145 33.95 -18.21 -23.72
N ILE A 146 34.56 -18.27 -22.53
CA ILE A 146 35.93 -18.78 -22.30
C ILE A 146 36.10 -20.23 -22.79
N THR A 147 35.08 -21.07 -22.64
CA THR A 147 35.15 -22.46 -23.11
C THR A 147 35.02 -22.56 -24.63
N SER A 148 34.16 -21.74 -25.25
CA SER A 148 33.99 -21.73 -26.70
C SER A 148 35.21 -21.22 -27.45
N THR A 149 35.97 -20.29 -26.85
CA THR A 149 37.18 -19.72 -27.47
C THR A 149 38.30 -20.73 -27.67
N ALA A 150 38.27 -21.90 -27.01
CA ALA A 150 39.24 -22.96 -27.24
C ALA A 150 39.14 -23.59 -28.65
N VAL A 151 38.00 -23.43 -29.34
CA VAL A 151 37.77 -23.99 -30.69
C VAL A 151 38.68 -23.33 -31.74
N SER A 152 38.79 -22.00 -31.71
CA SER A 152 39.62 -21.20 -32.63
C SER A 152 41.07 -21.64 -32.67
N PRO A 153 41.84 -21.56 -31.56
CA PRO A 153 43.26 -21.88 -31.58
C PRO A 153 43.49 -23.36 -31.83
N SER A 154 42.57 -24.24 -31.44
CA SER A 154 42.68 -25.67 -31.72
C SER A 154 42.61 -25.99 -33.22
N ILE A 155 41.74 -25.30 -33.97
CA ILE A 155 41.64 -25.49 -35.43
C ILE A 155 42.72 -24.66 -36.15
N GLY A 156 42.84 -23.39 -35.80
CA GLY A 156 43.74 -22.42 -36.43
C GLY A 156 45.21 -22.79 -36.25
N LEU A 157 45.68 -22.97 -35.02
CA LEU A 157 47.08 -23.30 -34.76
C LEU A 157 47.46 -24.68 -35.30
N THR A 158 46.58 -25.68 -35.17
CA THR A 158 46.82 -27.01 -35.76
C THR A 158 46.98 -26.90 -37.28
N SER A 159 46.15 -26.11 -37.95
CA SER A 159 46.28 -25.90 -39.40
C SER A 159 47.61 -25.22 -39.78
N LEU A 160 48.07 -24.26 -38.98
CA LEU A 160 49.36 -23.60 -39.18
C LEU A 160 50.53 -24.54 -38.93
N ALA A 161 50.45 -25.39 -37.89
CA ALA A 161 51.49 -26.36 -37.56
C ALA A 161 51.60 -27.45 -38.63
N LEU A 162 50.47 -27.97 -39.12
CA LEU A 162 50.44 -28.94 -40.22
C LEU A 162 50.95 -28.37 -41.54
N ALA A 163 50.70 -27.08 -41.79
CA ALA A 163 51.18 -26.39 -42.98
C ALA A 163 52.63 -25.87 -42.84
N GLY A 164 53.31 -26.15 -41.72
CA GLY A 164 54.71 -25.79 -41.49
C GLY A 164 54.96 -24.33 -41.10
N TYR A 165 53.90 -23.56 -40.83
CA TYR A 165 54.01 -22.15 -40.42
C TYR A 165 54.18 -21.96 -38.91
N ALA A 166 53.91 -22.99 -38.08
CA ALA A 166 54.12 -22.97 -36.64
C ALA A 166 54.92 -24.21 -36.17
N ASN A 167 55.87 -24.00 -35.25
CA ASN A 167 56.65 -25.10 -34.68
C ASN A 167 55.88 -25.81 -33.56
N TRP A 168 55.79 -27.15 -33.63
CA TRP A 168 55.16 -27.99 -32.61
C TRP A 168 55.74 -27.80 -31.21
N SER A 169 57.04 -27.47 -31.09
CA SER A 169 57.66 -27.18 -29.79
C SER A 169 57.06 -25.95 -29.08
N ASN A 170 56.54 -25.00 -29.86
CA ASN A 170 55.94 -23.76 -29.37
C ASN A 170 54.40 -23.81 -29.38
N TYR A 171 53.80 -24.98 -29.66
CA TYR A 171 52.35 -25.11 -29.79
C TYR A 171 51.60 -24.64 -28.55
N GLY A 172 52.02 -25.09 -27.35
CA GLY A 172 51.38 -24.72 -26.08
C GLY A 172 51.37 -23.20 -25.83
N PRO A 173 52.53 -22.51 -25.81
CA PRO A 173 52.58 -21.07 -25.63
C PRO A 173 51.77 -20.26 -26.66
N ILE A 174 51.79 -20.65 -27.94
CA ILE A 174 51.03 -19.97 -28.99
C ILE A 174 49.53 -20.20 -28.77
N TRP A 175 49.13 -21.45 -28.47
CA TRP A 175 47.74 -21.81 -28.19
C TRP A 175 47.18 -21.04 -27.01
N THR A 176 47.92 -20.97 -25.89
CA THR A 176 47.49 -20.25 -24.68
C THR A 176 47.35 -18.76 -24.93
N THR A 177 48.29 -18.16 -25.67
CA THR A 177 48.24 -16.73 -26.02
C THR A 177 47.00 -16.42 -26.87
N TRP A 178 46.72 -17.28 -27.85
CA TRP A 178 45.57 -17.12 -28.73
C TRP A 178 44.25 -17.32 -27.97
N TRP A 179 44.10 -18.44 -27.24
CA TRP A 179 42.92 -18.73 -26.44
C TRP A 179 42.59 -17.61 -25.45
N LEU A 180 43.59 -17.07 -24.75
CA LEU A 180 43.39 -16.01 -23.76
C LEU A 180 43.07 -14.66 -24.43
N GLY A 181 43.63 -14.40 -25.61
CA GLY A 181 43.30 -13.23 -26.43
C GLY A 181 41.84 -13.24 -26.90
N ASP A 182 41.35 -14.40 -27.36
CA ASP A 182 39.96 -14.60 -27.76
C ASP A 182 39.01 -14.48 -26.56
N ALA A 183 39.33 -15.16 -25.45
CA ALA A 183 38.54 -15.08 -24.21
C ALA A 183 38.44 -13.64 -23.67
N THR A 184 39.54 -12.89 -23.72
CA THR A 184 39.56 -11.47 -23.32
C THR A 184 38.73 -10.62 -24.29
N GLY A 185 38.80 -10.91 -25.58
CA GLY A 185 37.95 -10.30 -26.61
C GLY A 185 36.47 -10.46 -26.29
N ASP A 186 36.05 -11.70 -25.99
CA ASP A 186 34.67 -12.00 -25.62
C ASP A 186 34.25 -11.29 -24.33
N LEU A 187 35.06 -11.32 -23.27
CA LEU A 187 34.70 -10.72 -21.99
C LEU A 187 34.63 -9.19 -22.03
N ILE A 188 35.42 -8.52 -22.87
CA ILE A 188 35.45 -7.05 -22.94
C ILE A 188 34.50 -6.51 -24.00
N PHE A 189 34.54 -7.05 -25.22
CA PHE A 189 33.83 -6.48 -26.36
C PHE A 189 32.39 -6.98 -26.44
N ALA A 190 32.12 -8.26 -26.10
CA ALA A 190 30.76 -8.77 -26.26
C ALA A 190 29.76 -8.10 -25.29
N PRO A 191 30.04 -7.91 -23.98
CA PRO A 191 29.09 -7.25 -23.07
C PRO A 191 28.74 -5.83 -23.51
N ILE A 192 29.71 -5.01 -23.88
CA ILE A 192 29.45 -3.63 -24.32
C ILE A 192 28.60 -3.62 -25.60
N ILE A 193 28.92 -4.46 -26.59
CA ILE A 193 28.14 -4.51 -27.85
C ILE A 193 26.71 -5.02 -27.59
N ILE A 194 26.53 -6.07 -26.78
CA ILE A 194 25.21 -6.62 -26.45
C ILE A 194 24.37 -5.58 -25.69
N LEU A 195 24.93 -4.99 -24.63
CA LEU A 195 24.22 -4.08 -23.75
C LEU A 195 23.76 -2.81 -24.48
N TRP A 196 24.58 -2.26 -25.37
CA TRP A 196 24.20 -1.12 -26.21
C TRP A 196 23.30 -1.53 -27.39
N GLY A 197 23.47 -2.74 -27.92
CA GLY A 197 22.66 -3.28 -29.03
C GLY A 197 21.20 -3.58 -28.68
N VAL A 198 20.91 -4.07 -27.47
CA VAL A 198 19.54 -4.50 -27.08
C VAL A 198 18.57 -3.33 -26.89
N LYS A 199 19.04 -2.18 -26.36
CA LYS A 199 18.21 -0.95 -26.30
C LYS A 199 19.02 0.23 -26.84
N PRO A 200 19.03 0.46 -28.16
CA PRO A 200 19.91 1.45 -28.79
C PRO A 200 19.53 2.91 -28.51
N ARG A 201 18.33 3.15 -27.96
CA ARG A 201 17.84 4.52 -27.70
C ARG A 201 18.25 5.00 -26.31
N TRP A 202 19.26 5.87 -26.28
CA TRP A 202 19.59 6.69 -25.12
C TRP A 202 18.47 7.71 -24.90
N ARG A 203 17.94 7.79 -23.67
CA ARG A 203 16.97 8.83 -23.29
C ARG A 203 17.69 9.81 -22.37
N TRP A 204 17.87 11.02 -22.86
CA TRP A 204 18.60 12.06 -22.14
C TRP A 204 17.87 12.45 -20.85
N ASN A 205 18.61 12.47 -19.76
CA ASN A 205 18.21 12.98 -18.46
C ASN A 205 19.39 13.79 -17.90
N GLY A 206 19.31 15.12 -18.01
CA GLY A 206 20.46 16.02 -17.82
C GLY A 206 21.25 15.82 -16.53
N LYS A 207 20.61 15.45 -15.40
CA LYS A 207 21.33 15.19 -14.14
C LYS A 207 22.04 13.83 -14.13
N LYS A 208 21.37 12.79 -14.62
CA LYS A 208 21.92 11.43 -14.63
C LYS A 208 23.03 11.29 -15.68
N ASP A 209 22.86 11.93 -16.83
CA ASP A 209 23.85 11.88 -17.91
C ASP A 209 25.12 12.64 -17.53
N LEU A 210 25.01 13.76 -16.81
CA LEU A 210 26.16 14.48 -16.27
C LEU A 210 26.93 13.63 -15.26
N GLU A 211 26.21 12.92 -14.37
CA GLU A 211 26.83 12.01 -13.40
C GLU A 211 27.58 10.87 -14.10
N VAL A 212 26.96 10.24 -15.12
CA VAL A 212 27.60 9.21 -15.94
C VAL A 212 28.86 9.76 -16.61
N ALA A 213 28.76 10.93 -17.25
CA ALA A 213 29.89 11.54 -17.96
C ALA A 213 31.06 11.85 -17.00
N LEU A 214 30.77 12.38 -15.82
CA LEU A 214 31.78 12.70 -14.81
C LEU A 214 32.47 11.44 -14.27
N ILE A 215 31.72 10.35 -14.05
CA ILE A 215 32.28 9.07 -13.59
C ILE A 215 33.13 8.42 -14.69
N LEU A 216 32.69 8.43 -15.94
CA LEU A 216 33.48 7.92 -17.07
C LEU A 216 34.75 8.75 -17.28
N PHE A 217 34.67 10.07 -17.13
CA PHE A 217 35.85 10.94 -17.17
C PHE A 217 36.83 10.65 -16.04
N LEU A 218 36.35 10.43 -14.81
CA LEU A 218 37.20 10.05 -13.68
C LEU A 218 37.86 8.68 -13.91
N LEU A 219 37.13 7.70 -14.45
CA LEU A 219 37.70 6.40 -14.84
C LEU A 219 38.78 6.55 -15.90
N LEU A 220 38.55 7.40 -16.90
CA LEU A 220 39.53 7.71 -17.95
C LEU A 220 40.80 8.33 -17.34
N ALA A 221 40.64 9.38 -16.53
CA ALA A 221 41.74 10.08 -15.88
C ALA A 221 42.55 9.14 -14.96
N LEU A 222 41.88 8.27 -14.21
CA LEU A 222 42.52 7.26 -13.38
C LEU A 222 43.27 6.23 -14.23
N GLY A 223 42.64 5.73 -15.30
CA GLY A 223 43.28 4.79 -16.23
C GLY A 223 44.57 5.36 -16.79
N GLU A 224 44.54 6.60 -17.27
CA GLU A 224 45.72 7.32 -17.77
C GLU A 224 46.78 7.55 -16.67
N ALA A 225 46.38 7.88 -15.44
CA ALA A 225 47.32 8.07 -14.34
C ALA A 225 48.05 6.75 -13.97
N ILE A 226 47.37 5.61 -14.00
CA ILE A 226 47.94 4.30 -13.62
C ILE A 226 48.73 3.66 -14.77
N PHE A 227 48.23 3.76 -16.01
CA PHE A 227 48.76 3.02 -17.16
C PHE A 227 49.37 3.90 -18.25
N GLY A 228 49.14 5.22 -18.24
CA GLY A 228 49.55 6.16 -19.29
C GLY A 228 51.00 6.63 -19.23
N GLY A 229 51.79 6.18 -18.25
CA GLY A 229 53.23 6.49 -18.16
C GLY A 229 53.59 7.85 -17.58
N TRP A 230 52.61 8.58 -17.03
CA TRP A 230 52.80 9.89 -16.37
C TRP A 230 53.56 9.79 -15.04
N LEU A 231 53.43 8.64 -14.37
CA LEU A 231 54.04 8.35 -13.07
C LEU A 231 54.98 7.14 -13.24
N PRO A 232 56.14 7.09 -12.55
CA PRO A 232 57.07 5.96 -12.59
C PRO A 232 56.53 4.77 -11.76
N ILE A 233 55.40 4.22 -12.20
CA ILE A 233 54.68 3.12 -11.56
C ILE A 233 55.15 1.79 -12.17
N SER A 234 55.61 0.87 -11.33
CA SER A 234 55.90 -0.52 -11.68
C SER A 234 55.31 -1.46 -10.63
N ALA A 235 54.96 -2.70 -11.02
CA ALA A 235 54.57 -3.77 -10.10
C ALA A 235 55.59 -3.99 -8.97
N LYS A 236 56.87 -3.69 -9.23
CA LYS A 236 57.95 -3.81 -8.23
C LYS A 236 57.90 -2.73 -7.14
N ASN A 237 57.26 -1.59 -7.38
CA ASN A 237 57.30 -0.43 -6.49
C ASN A 237 55.96 -0.14 -5.80
N TYR A 238 54.82 -0.32 -6.47
CA TYR A 238 53.51 -0.04 -5.87
C TYR A 238 52.38 -0.94 -6.43
N PRO A 239 51.52 -1.53 -5.57
CA PRO A 239 50.41 -2.38 -5.99
C PRO A 239 49.18 -1.56 -6.46
N VAL A 240 49.41 -0.46 -7.19
CA VAL A 240 48.35 0.49 -7.60
C VAL A 240 47.36 -0.10 -8.61
N ALA A 241 47.70 -1.22 -9.26
CA ALA A 241 46.77 -1.95 -10.11
C ALA A 241 45.46 -2.32 -9.37
N PHE A 242 45.51 -2.58 -8.06
CA PHE A 242 44.33 -2.94 -7.28
C PHE A 242 43.36 -1.77 -7.06
N VAL A 243 43.78 -0.52 -7.25
CA VAL A 243 42.91 0.67 -7.12
C VAL A 243 41.75 0.64 -8.13
N CYS A 244 41.97 0.00 -9.29
CA CYS A 244 40.95 -0.17 -10.32
C CYS A 244 39.74 -0.97 -9.83
N GLY A 245 39.96 -1.97 -8.96
CA GLY A 245 38.90 -2.87 -8.47
C GLY A 245 37.80 -2.15 -7.69
N PRO A 246 38.11 -1.49 -6.56
CA PRO A 246 37.14 -0.74 -5.77
C PRO A 246 36.38 0.31 -6.58
N ILE A 247 37.04 0.97 -7.55
CA ILE A 247 36.42 2.01 -8.37
C ILE A 247 35.45 1.41 -9.38
N LEU A 248 35.81 0.30 -10.04
CA LEU A 248 34.88 -0.44 -10.91
C LEU A 248 33.70 -1.03 -10.13
N ILE A 249 33.93 -1.52 -8.90
CA ILE A 249 32.88 -1.96 -7.99
C ILE A 249 31.94 -0.79 -7.68
N TRP A 250 32.48 0.37 -7.31
CA TRP A 250 31.67 1.57 -7.03
C TRP A 250 30.85 2.00 -8.26
N VAL A 251 31.42 1.94 -9.46
CA VAL A 251 30.72 2.19 -10.73
C VAL A 251 29.58 1.20 -10.92
N ALA A 252 29.79 -0.09 -10.65
CA ALA A 252 28.75 -1.13 -10.73
C ALA A 252 27.62 -0.93 -9.71
N PHE A 253 27.91 -0.39 -8.52
CA PHE A 253 26.89 -0.03 -7.52
C PHE A 253 26.05 1.18 -7.94
N ARG A 254 26.69 2.16 -8.58
CA ARG A 254 26.08 3.46 -8.86
C ARG A 254 25.37 3.46 -10.22
N MET A 255 26.03 2.98 -11.26
CA MET A 255 25.59 3.06 -12.65
C MET A 255 24.77 1.84 -13.10
N SER A 256 24.37 1.77 -14.37
CA SER A 256 23.76 0.57 -14.96
C SER A 256 24.83 -0.31 -15.61
N GLN A 257 24.45 -1.54 -15.97
CA GLN A 257 25.35 -2.51 -16.60
C GLN A 257 26.02 -1.96 -17.86
N ARG A 258 25.33 -1.08 -18.61
CA ARG A 258 25.86 -0.45 -19.84
C ARG A 258 27.06 0.44 -19.56
N GLU A 259 26.92 1.33 -18.59
CA GLU A 259 27.99 2.25 -18.25
C GLU A 259 29.13 1.51 -17.54
N THR A 260 28.82 0.48 -16.74
CA THR A 260 29.84 -0.41 -16.17
C THR A 260 30.65 -1.11 -17.27
N ALA A 261 29.99 -1.71 -18.27
CA ALA A 261 30.68 -2.33 -19.41
C ALA A 261 31.51 -1.31 -20.22
N THR A 262 31.02 -0.09 -20.35
CA THR A 262 31.75 1.01 -21.01
C THR A 262 32.99 1.42 -20.21
N GLY A 263 32.88 1.53 -18.89
CA GLY A 263 34.01 1.84 -18.01
C GLY A 263 35.07 0.73 -18.02
N ILE A 264 34.65 -0.54 -17.99
CA ILE A 264 35.54 -1.70 -18.14
C ILE A 264 36.27 -1.61 -19.48
N PHE A 265 35.54 -1.40 -20.58
CA PHE A 265 36.12 -1.28 -21.92
C PHE A 265 37.19 -0.18 -22.00
N ILE A 266 36.89 1.03 -21.50
CA ILE A 266 37.83 2.16 -21.49
C ILE A 266 39.09 1.82 -20.68
N LEU A 267 38.89 1.32 -19.46
CA LEU A 267 40.00 0.99 -18.57
C LEU A 267 40.89 -0.11 -19.17
N SER A 268 40.29 -1.17 -19.71
CA SER A 268 41.01 -2.24 -20.37
C SER A 268 41.78 -1.74 -21.59
N ALA A 269 41.17 -0.89 -22.42
CA ALA A 269 41.85 -0.32 -23.59
C ALA A 269 43.10 0.48 -23.19
N ILE A 270 43.00 1.31 -22.15
CA ILE A 270 44.12 2.08 -21.62
C ILE A 270 45.18 1.16 -21.01
N ALA A 271 44.78 0.15 -20.22
CA ALA A 271 45.70 -0.79 -19.60
C ALA A 271 46.46 -1.64 -20.63
N ILE A 272 45.79 -2.09 -21.70
CA ILE A 272 46.40 -2.79 -22.84
C ILE A 272 47.39 -1.86 -23.53
N TRP A 273 46.98 -0.65 -23.87
CA TRP A 273 47.83 0.33 -24.55
C TRP A 273 49.08 0.70 -23.76
N GLY A 274 48.93 0.98 -22.46
CA GLY A 274 50.02 1.30 -21.56
C GLY A 274 51.02 0.16 -21.44
N THR A 275 50.53 -1.06 -21.20
CA THR A 275 51.37 -2.25 -21.04
C THR A 275 52.19 -2.55 -22.32
N LEU A 276 51.58 -2.39 -23.50
CA LEU A 276 52.26 -2.55 -24.79
C LEU A 276 53.36 -1.51 -25.05
N ARG A 277 53.28 -0.35 -24.39
CA ARG A 277 54.31 0.70 -24.44
C ARG A 277 55.31 0.61 -23.30
N ASN A 278 55.34 -0.50 -22.57
CA ASN A 278 56.16 -0.72 -21.38
C ASN A 278 55.86 0.26 -20.22
N PHE A 279 54.60 0.68 -20.11
CA PHE A 279 54.11 1.49 -18.99
C PHE A 279 53.14 0.72 -18.09
N GLY A 280 53.09 1.14 -16.82
CA GLY A 280 52.11 0.66 -15.86
C GLY A 280 52.51 -0.62 -15.11
N PRO A 281 51.62 -1.09 -14.22
CA PRO A 281 51.97 -2.10 -13.23
C PRO A 281 52.05 -3.53 -13.77
N PHE A 282 51.60 -3.81 -15.00
CA PHE A 282 51.62 -5.17 -15.54
C PHE A 282 52.87 -5.51 -16.36
N VAL A 283 53.80 -4.57 -16.50
CA VAL A 283 55.05 -4.78 -17.25
C VAL A 283 55.97 -5.74 -16.49
N MET A 284 56.35 -6.82 -17.15
CA MET A 284 57.19 -7.92 -16.66
C MET A 284 58.39 -8.13 -17.60
N GLU A 285 59.23 -9.13 -17.28
CA GLU A 285 60.44 -9.46 -18.05
C GLU A 285 60.20 -9.74 -19.54
N THR A 286 59.01 -10.27 -19.89
CA THR A 286 58.61 -10.52 -21.27
C THR A 286 57.24 -9.91 -21.54
N GLU A 287 57.03 -9.45 -22.77
CA GLU A 287 55.74 -8.91 -23.22
C GLU A 287 54.62 -9.94 -23.04
N ASN A 288 54.88 -11.21 -23.38
CA ASN A 288 53.91 -12.28 -23.19
C ASN A 288 53.49 -12.43 -21.72
N LYS A 289 54.44 -12.49 -20.78
CA LYS A 289 54.11 -12.54 -19.33
C LYS A 289 53.31 -11.32 -18.89
N SER A 290 53.65 -10.13 -19.40
CA SER A 290 52.96 -8.88 -19.08
C SER A 290 51.49 -8.93 -19.52
N LEU A 291 51.26 -9.40 -20.75
CA LEU A 291 49.93 -9.51 -21.35
C LEU A 291 49.09 -10.60 -20.69
N LEU A 292 49.67 -11.75 -20.34
CA LEU A 292 48.96 -12.81 -19.61
C LEU A 292 48.45 -12.34 -18.24
N ILE A 293 49.27 -11.60 -17.48
CA ILE A 293 48.88 -11.07 -16.17
C ILE A 293 47.81 -9.98 -16.33
N LEU A 294 47.98 -9.07 -17.29
CA LEU A 294 47.00 -8.05 -17.61
C LEU A 294 45.64 -8.67 -17.99
N GLN A 295 45.63 -9.68 -18.86
CA GLN A 295 44.42 -10.36 -19.30
C GLN A 295 43.73 -11.09 -18.14
N SER A 296 44.49 -11.79 -17.31
CA SER A 296 43.95 -12.47 -16.12
C SER A 296 43.33 -11.47 -15.14
N SER A 297 44.00 -10.34 -14.89
CA SER A 297 43.48 -9.27 -14.04
C SER A 297 42.22 -8.63 -14.64
N THR A 298 42.23 -8.36 -15.94
CA THR A 298 41.10 -7.77 -16.66
C THR A 298 39.89 -8.70 -16.67
N ALA A 299 40.08 -10.00 -16.86
CA ALA A 299 39.01 -10.99 -16.82
C ALA A 299 38.35 -11.05 -15.43
N VAL A 300 39.14 -11.06 -14.35
CA VAL A 300 38.62 -11.05 -12.97
C VAL A 300 37.85 -9.77 -12.67
N LEU A 301 38.41 -8.62 -13.04
CA LEU A 301 37.75 -7.31 -12.85
C LEU A 301 36.45 -7.23 -13.62
N THR A 302 36.46 -7.66 -14.89
CA THR A 302 35.29 -7.65 -15.76
C THR A 302 34.19 -8.54 -15.23
N LEU A 303 34.53 -9.79 -14.87
CA LEU A 303 33.57 -10.75 -14.34
C LEU A 303 32.93 -10.23 -13.04
N THR A 304 33.74 -9.71 -12.13
CA THR A 304 33.28 -9.23 -10.82
C THR A 304 32.41 -7.98 -10.95
N ALA A 305 32.87 -6.99 -11.72
CA ALA A 305 32.12 -5.74 -11.91
C ALA A 305 30.82 -5.98 -12.69
N MET A 306 30.82 -6.82 -13.73
CA MET A 306 29.61 -7.16 -14.48
C MET A 306 28.61 -7.97 -13.65
N ALA A 307 29.07 -8.96 -12.88
CA ALA A 307 28.19 -9.75 -12.01
C ALA A 307 27.55 -8.87 -10.93
N LEU A 308 28.31 -7.94 -10.36
CA LEU A 308 27.83 -6.98 -9.38
C LEU A 308 26.83 -5.99 -10.00
N ALA A 309 27.10 -5.46 -11.18
CA ALA A 309 26.17 -4.57 -11.87
C ALA A 309 24.84 -5.27 -12.19
N ALA A 310 24.90 -6.54 -12.60
CA ALA A 310 23.71 -7.37 -12.81
C ALA A 310 22.95 -7.63 -11.49
N ALA A 311 23.65 -7.97 -10.40
CA ALA A 311 23.03 -8.14 -9.07
C ALA A 311 22.33 -6.85 -8.59
N MET A 312 22.95 -5.69 -8.79
CA MET A 312 22.40 -4.40 -8.42
C MET A 312 21.17 -4.03 -9.25
N ALA A 313 21.17 -4.34 -10.55
CA ALA A 313 20.01 -4.14 -11.41
C ALA A 313 18.85 -5.08 -11.03
N GLU A 314 19.14 -6.35 -10.74
CA GLU A 314 18.16 -7.31 -10.25
C GLU A 314 17.50 -6.83 -8.95
N ARG A 315 18.32 -6.38 -7.98
CA ARG A 315 17.86 -5.81 -6.72
C ARG A 315 16.96 -4.59 -6.92
N ARG A 316 17.38 -3.60 -7.71
CA ARG A 316 16.59 -2.40 -8.01
C ARG A 316 15.25 -2.74 -8.65
N ARG A 317 15.20 -3.77 -9.50
CA ARG A 317 13.95 -4.25 -10.13
C ARG A 317 12.99 -4.87 -9.11
N ILE A 318 13.52 -5.67 -8.18
CA ILE A 318 12.73 -6.29 -7.11
C ILE A 318 12.19 -5.22 -6.16
N GLU A 319 13.03 -4.27 -5.74
CA GLU A 319 12.63 -3.16 -4.86
C GLU A 319 11.51 -2.32 -5.51
N GLY A 320 11.67 -1.91 -6.77
CA GLY A 320 10.64 -1.14 -7.47
C GLY A 320 9.32 -1.91 -7.68
N ALA A 321 9.38 -3.22 -7.92
CA ALA A 321 8.18 -4.06 -8.01
C ALA A 321 7.46 -4.16 -6.65
N LEU A 322 8.21 -4.28 -5.56
CA LEU A 322 7.65 -4.32 -4.21
C LEU A 322 6.99 -3.00 -3.82
N GLU A 323 7.60 -1.86 -4.12
CA GLU A 323 7.03 -0.54 -3.87
C GLU A 323 5.73 -0.32 -4.66
N ALA A 324 5.71 -0.69 -5.93
CA ALA A 324 4.51 -0.61 -6.76
C ALA A 324 3.37 -1.49 -6.22
N GLN A 325 3.69 -2.70 -5.75
CA GLN A 325 2.70 -3.59 -5.13
C GLN A 325 2.14 -3.03 -3.82
N LYS A 326 3.00 -2.46 -2.96
CA LYS A 326 2.57 -1.79 -1.72
C LYS A 326 1.62 -0.63 -2.03
N ALA A 327 1.97 0.22 -2.99
CA ALA A 327 1.13 1.36 -3.39
C ALA A 327 -0.25 0.92 -3.88
N LEU A 328 -0.34 -0.18 -4.64
CA LEU A 328 -1.62 -0.75 -5.09
C LEU A 328 -2.48 -1.24 -3.93
N VAL A 329 -1.90 -1.96 -2.97
CA VAL A 329 -2.62 -2.47 -1.80
C VAL A 329 -3.12 -1.32 -0.93
N GLU A 330 -2.29 -0.30 -0.71
CA GLU A 330 -2.68 0.89 0.06
C GLU A 330 -3.82 1.66 -0.61
N ALA A 331 -3.77 1.84 -1.94
CA ALA A 331 -4.84 2.49 -2.69
C ALA A 331 -6.17 1.71 -2.64
N ALA A 332 -6.11 0.37 -2.77
CA ALA A 332 -7.27 -0.49 -2.65
C ALA A 332 -7.91 -0.41 -1.25
N ASN A 333 -7.09 -0.42 -0.19
CA ASN A 333 -7.57 -0.29 1.18
C ASN A 333 -8.25 1.07 1.44
N ARG A 334 -7.65 2.18 0.97
CA ARG A 334 -8.28 3.51 1.10
C ARG A 334 -9.63 3.58 0.38
N THR A 335 -9.70 3.01 -0.82
CA THR A 335 -10.95 2.97 -1.60
C THR A 335 -12.03 2.16 -0.89
N LYS A 336 -11.67 0.99 -0.34
CA LYS A 336 -12.57 0.16 0.48
C LYS A 336 -13.08 0.93 1.70
N ASP A 337 -12.22 1.70 2.37
CA ASP A 337 -12.60 2.46 3.57
C ASP A 337 -13.56 3.60 3.26
N ASN A 338 -13.26 4.38 2.21
CA ASN A 338 -14.14 5.45 1.76
C ASN A 338 -15.49 4.88 1.30
N PHE A 339 -15.49 3.73 0.63
CA PHE A 339 -16.72 3.04 0.24
C PHE A 339 -17.54 2.62 1.46
N LEU A 340 -16.94 2.02 2.48
CA LEU A 340 -17.64 1.60 3.70
C LEU A 340 -18.21 2.81 4.46
N ALA A 341 -17.44 3.89 4.59
CA ALA A 341 -17.91 5.11 5.26
C ALA A 341 -19.06 5.78 4.50
N MET A 342 -18.97 5.88 3.17
CA MET A 342 -20.03 6.42 2.32
C MET A 342 -21.29 5.55 2.37
N LEU A 343 -21.13 4.23 2.25
CA LEU A 343 -22.25 3.29 2.28
C LEU A 343 -23.08 3.45 3.56
N SER A 344 -22.43 3.62 4.71
CA SER A 344 -23.16 3.80 5.97
C SER A 344 -23.94 5.10 6.04
N HIS A 345 -23.40 6.20 5.48
CA HIS A 345 -24.15 7.45 5.39
C HIS A 345 -25.36 7.30 4.45
N GLU A 346 -25.13 6.74 3.26
CA GLU A 346 -26.17 6.53 2.25
C GLU A 346 -27.27 5.56 2.70
N LEU A 347 -26.97 4.63 3.62
CA LEU A 347 -27.98 3.73 4.21
C LEU A 347 -28.73 4.37 5.39
N ARG A 348 -28.10 5.25 6.18
CA ARG A 348 -28.73 5.90 7.34
C ARG A 348 -29.76 6.96 6.92
N THR A 349 -29.45 7.72 5.86
CA THR A 349 -30.31 8.78 5.33
C THR A 349 -31.72 8.30 4.97
N PRO A 350 -31.93 7.22 4.18
CA PRO A 350 -33.27 6.76 3.82
C PRO A 350 -34.02 6.09 4.98
N LEU A 351 -33.33 5.54 5.99
CA LEU A 351 -33.99 4.87 7.13
C LEU A 351 -34.59 5.84 8.15
N SER A 352 -34.03 7.05 8.27
CA SER A 352 -34.47 8.07 9.21
C SER A 352 -35.93 8.54 9.00
N PRO A 353 -36.37 8.90 7.77
CA PRO A 353 -37.75 9.31 7.52
C PRO A 353 -38.75 8.15 7.64
N VAL A 354 -38.35 6.91 7.33
CA VAL A 354 -39.22 5.73 7.51
C VAL A 354 -39.52 5.51 8.99
N LEU A 355 -38.51 5.66 9.86
CA LEU A 355 -38.71 5.56 11.31
C LEU A 355 -39.67 6.64 11.82
N LEU A 356 -39.48 7.88 11.37
CA LEU A 356 -40.30 9.02 11.78
C LEU A 356 -41.76 8.91 11.29
N ALA A 357 -41.96 8.41 10.07
CA ALA A 357 -43.29 8.16 9.50
C ALA A 357 -44.04 7.07 10.28
N VAL A 358 -43.34 6.01 10.71
CA VAL A 358 -43.90 4.95 11.55
C VAL A 358 -44.27 5.48 12.94
N GLU A 359 -43.42 6.30 13.56
CA GLU A 359 -43.73 6.96 14.84
C GLU A 359 -44.96 7.89 14.73
N ASN A 360 -45.10 8.62 13.62
CA ASN A 360 -46.28 9.46 13.38
C ASN A 360 -47.56 8.61 13.25
N LEU A 361 -47.52 7.52 12.48
CA LEU A 361 -48.68 6.63 12.30
C LEU A 361 -49.11 5.94 13.59
N GLN A 362 -48.18 5.61 14.48
CA GLN A 362 -48.48 5.06 15.81
C GLN A 362 -49.23 6.05 16.71
N ASN A 363 -48.90 7.33 16.61
CA ASN A 363 -49.55 8.39 17.38
C ASN A 363 -50.94 8.76 16.81
N GLU A 364 -51.12 8.71 15.49
CA GLU A 364 -52.39 9.08 14.84
C GLU A 364 -53.45 7.96 14.83
N TRP A 365 -53.04 6.68 14.78
CA TRP A 365 -53.97 5.55 14.65
C TRP A 365 -53.83 4.46 15.74
N PRO A 366 -54.26 4.72 17.00
CA PRO A 366 -54.38 3.67 18.00
C PRO A 366 -55.59 2.73 17.80
N LYS A 367 -56.45 3.00 16.80
CA LYS A 367 -57.82 2.45 16.74
C LYS A 367 -57.94 1.03 16.16
N ARG A 368 -56.86 0.44 15.62
CA ARG A 368 -56.87 -0.96 15.12
C ARG A 368 -55.62 -1.73 15.60
N PRO A 369 -55.79 -2.81 16.39
CA PRO A 369 -54.67 -3.58 16.96
C PRO A 369 -53.68 -4.13 15.92
N GLU A 370 -54.19 -4.53 14.75
CA GLU A 370 -53.40 -5.13 13.66
C GLU A 370 -52.43 -4.12 13.01
N ILE A 371 -52.84 -2.86 12.87
CA ILE A 371 -52.02 -1.79 12.28
C ILE A 371 -50.95 -1.34 13.27
N ALA A 372 -51.29 -1.22 14.55
CA ALA A 372 -50.33 -0.90 15.61
C ALA A 372 -49.23 -1.97 15.72
N SER A 373 -49.60 -3.25 15.60
CA SER A 373 -48.66 -4.38 15.59
C SER A 373 -47.74 -4.34 14.36
N ALA A 374 -48.28 -4.09 13.17
CA ALA A 374 -47.47 -3.97 11.95
C ALA A 374 -46.48 -2.79 12.00
N LEU A 375 -46.91 -1.64 12.52
CA LEU A 375 -46.05 -0.46 12.69
C LEU A 375 -44.94 -0.71 13.71
N GLU A 376 -45.22 -1.41 14.81
CA GLU A 376 -44.18 -1.83 15.77
C GLU A 376 -43.14 -2.76 15.14
N ILE A 377 -43.57 -3.70 14.28
CA ILE A 377 -42.66 -4.60 13.56
C ILE A 377 -41.76 -3.81 12.61
N ILE A 378 -42.30 -2.83 11.88
CA ILE A 378 -41.52 -1.99 10.96
C ILE A 378 -40.52 -1.13 11.76
N ARG A 379 -40.97 -0.49 12.85
CA ARG A 379 -40.12 0.32 13.74
C ARG A 379 -38.96 -0.49 14.29
N ARG A 380 -39.25 -1.71 14.76
CA ARG A 380 -38.25 -2.63 15.30
C ARG A 380 -37.22 -3.03 14.24
N ASN A 381 -37.63 -3.37 13.02
CA ASN A 381 -36.69 -3.77 11.97
C ASN A 381 -35.79 -2.62 11.52
N ILE A 382 -36.31 -1.40 11.43
CA ILE A 382 -35.51 -0.22 11.10
C ILE A 382 -34.47 0.08 12.18
N ARG A 383 -34.85 -0.02 13.46
CA ARG A 383 -33.90 0.14 14.58
C ARG A 383 -32.83 -0.96 14.57
N VAL A 384 -33.20 -2.20 14.25
CA VAL A 384 -32.24 -3.30 14.08
C VAL A 384 -31.28 -2.99 12.92
N GLU A 385 -31.77 -2.55 11.77
CA GLU A 385 -30.93 -2.24 10.61
C GLU A 385 -29.96 -1.08 10.87
N GLN A 386 -30.40 -0.02 11.54
CA GLN A 386 -29.54 1.09 11.97
C GLN A 386 -28.42 0.59 12.90
N HIS A 387 -28.78 -0.23 13.89
CA HIS A 387 -27.81 -0.77 14.84
C HIS A 387 -26.77 -1.68 14.17
N LEU A 388 -27.16 -2.50 13.18
CA LEU A 388 -26.24 -3.35 12.45
C LEU A 388 -25.25 -2.56 11.57
N ILE A 389 -25.70 -1.44 11.01
CA ILE A 389 -24.84 -0.53 10.23
C ILE A 389 -23.81 0.13 11.16
N ASP A 390 -24.24 0.58 12.33
CA ASP A 390 -23.38 1.22 13.32
C ASP A 390 -22.33 0.23 13.87
N ASP A 391 -22.76 -0.99 14.19
CA ASP A 391 -21.89 -2.07 14.66
C ASP A 391 -20.81 -2.44 13.62
N LEU A 392 -21.19 -2.56 12.35
CA LEU A 392 -20.25 -2.85 11.26
C LEU A 392 -19.19 -1.75 11.15
N LEU A 393 -19.58 -0.49 11.30
CA LEU A 393 -18.67 0.64 11.27
C LEU A 393 -17.76 0.70 12.49
N ASP A 394 -18.28 0.48 13.69
CA ASP A 394 -17.48 0.50 14.92
C ASP A 394 -16.37 -0.55 14.85
N VAL A 395 -16.67 -1.77 14.38
CA VAL A 395 -15.64 -2.82 14.15
C VAL A 395 -14.55 -2.36 13.19
N THR A 396 -14.91 -1.66 12.11
CA THR A 396 -13.91 -1.17 11.14
C THR A 396 -13.03 -0.04 11.70
N ARG A 397 -13.58 0.83 12.54
CA ARG A 397 -12.85 1.94 13.19
C ARG A 397 -11.93 1.43 14.31
N ILE A 398 -12.43 0.49 15.10
CA ILE A 398 -11.73 -0.17 16.20
C ILE A 398 -10.55 -1.00 15.69
N SER A 399 -10.75 -1.85 14.68
CA SER A 399 -9.69 -2.70 14.09
C SER A 399 -8.51 -1.88 13.55
N LYS A 400 -8.67 -0.56 13.38
CA LYS A 400 -7.65 0.36 12.86
C LYS A 400 -7.11 1.33 13.92
N GLY A 401 -7.52 1.21 15.19
CA GLY A 401 -7.09 2.12 16.26
C GLY A 401 -7.50 3.58 16.07
N LYS A 402 -8.51 3.85 15.22
CA LYS A 402 -8.97 5.21 14.88
C LYS A 402 -10.17 5.66 15.71
N LEU A 403 -10.57 4.89 16.72
CA LEU A 403 -11.66 5.26 17.61
C LEU A 403 -11.15 6.33 18.60
N ALA A 404 -11.56 7.58 18.39
CA ALA A 404 -11.39 8.64 19.38
C ALA A 404 -12.53 8.56 20.40
N LEU A 405 -12.21 8.55 21.69
CA LEU A 405 -13.18 8.53 22.80
C LEU A 405 -13.27 9.90 23.44
N ASN A 406 -14.48 10.36 23.74
CA ASN A 406 -14.67 11.57 24.55
C ASN A 406 -14.75 11.21 26.03
N LEU A 407 -13.61 11.23 26.70
CA LEU A 407 -13.54 10.83 28.10
C LEU A 407 -14.06 11.93 29.03
N THR A 408 -15.21 11.68 29.67
CA THR A 408 -15.85 12.57 30.66
C THR A 408 -16.09 11.82 31.98
N SER A 409 -16.45 12.55 33.05
CA SER A 409 -16.81 11.92 34.33
C SER A 409 -18.24 11.38 34.25
N VAL A 410 -18.39 10.06 34.34
CA VAL A 410 -19.66 9.36 34.16
C VAL A 410 -20.10 8.70 35.47
N ASN A 411 -21.34 8.97 35.89
CA ASN A 411 -21.99 8.27 37.00
C ASN A 411 -22.54 6.92 36.52
N VAL A 412 -21.81 5.84 36.81
CA VAL A 412 -22.14 4.49 36.32
C VAL A 412 -23.52 4.01 36.77
N HIS A 413 -23.93 4.30 38.00
CA HIS A 413 -25.25 3.85 38.49
C HIS A 413 -26.40 4.53 37.75
N GLY A 414 -26.24 5.81 37.40
CA GLY A 414 -27.19 6.54 36.57
C GLY A 414 -27.31 5.92 35.18
N GLN A 415 -26.17 5.61 34.55
CA GLN A 415 -26.15 5.03 33.22
C GLN A 415 -26.73 3.61 33.15
N ILE A 416 -26.43 2.76 34.13
CA ILE A 416 -27.03 1.41 34.23
C ILE A 416 -28.56 1.52 34.35
N ARG A 417 -29.06 2.43 35.19
CA ARG A 417 -30.51 2.65 35.34
C ARG A 417 -31.16 3.12 34.04
N ASN A 418 -30.54 4.06 33.33
CA ASN A 418 -31.04 4.56 32.05
C ASN A 418 -31.14 3.44 31.00
N VAL A 419 -30.11 2.59 30.89
CA VAL A 419 -30.09 1.45 29.96
C VAL A 419 -31.17 0.43 30.32
N VAL A 420 -31.32 0.09 31.59
CA VAL A 420 -32.34 -0.87 32.06
C VAL A 420 -33.75 -0.39 31.79
N GLU A 421 -34.03 0.90 31.99
CA GLU A 421 -35.33 1.50 31.69
C GLU A 421 -35.59 1.53 30.17
N THR A 422 -34.54 1.78 29.37
CA THR A 422 -34.65 1.73 27.89
C THR A 422 -35.05 0.33 27.42
N CYS A 423 -34.57 -0.72 28.08
CA CYS A 423 -34.88 -2.12 27.75
C CYS A 423 -36.19 -2.63 28.39
N ARG A 424 -36.99 -1.76 29.03
CA ARG A 424 -38.17 -2.13 29.81
C ARG A 424 -39.21 -2.90 29.03
N SER A 425 -39.44 -2.50 27.79
CA SER A 425 -40.43 -3.15 26.94
C SER A 425 -40.08 -4.62 26.65
N GLU A 426 -38.80 -4.92 26.51
CA GLU A 426 -38.28 -6.24 26.12
C GLU A 426 -38.30 -7.21 27.30
N TRP A 427 -37.82 -6.79 28.48
CA TRP A 427 -37.82 -7.68 29.64
C TRP A 427 -39.22 -7.83 30.25
N ALA A 428 -40.08 -6.80 30.21
CA ALA A 428 -41.47 -6.92 30.64
C ALA A 428 -42.27 -7.84 29.70
N GLY A 429 -42.07 -7.73 28.39
CA GLY A 429 -42.72 -8.60 27.40
C GLY A 429 -42.36 -10.08 27.56
N LYS A 430 -41.12 -10.38 27.96
CA LYS A 430 -40.63 -11.75 28.22
C LYS A 430 -40.83 -12.21 29.68
N LYS A 431 -41.49 -11.39 30.51
CA LYS A 431 -41.70 -11.58 31.96
C LYS A 431 -40.41 -11.81 32.76
N VAL A 432 -39.27 -11.34 32.26
CA VAL A 432 -37.98 -11.47 32.96
C VAL A 432 -37.97 -10.49 34.14
N ARG A 433 -37.55 -10.96 35.32
CA ARG A 433 -37.36 -10.11 36.50
C ARG A 433 -35.98 -9.47 36.47
N MET A 434 -35.94 -8.15 36.39
CA MET A 434 -34.71 -7.36 36.48
C MET A 434 -34.40 -7.01 37.94
N GLN A 435 -33.22 -7.34 38.43
CA GLN A 435 -32.75 -7.00 39.78
C GLN A 435 -31.50 -6.12 39.70
N LEU A 436 -31.51 -5.01 40.44
CA LEU A 436 -30.41 -4.05 40.50
C LEU A 436 -29.84 -4.00 41.91
N ASP A 437 -28.58 -4.40 42.08
CA ASP A 437 -27.84 -4.32 43.33
C ASP A 437 -26.61 -3.40 43.18
N LEU A 438 -26.87 -2.09 43.14
CA LEU A 438 -25.86 -1.07 42.81
C LEU A 438 -25.23 -0.48 44.07
N THR A 439 -24.44 -1.29 44.79
CA THR A 439 -23.90 -1.00 46.13
C THR A 439 -22.49 -0.40 46.16
N ALA A 440 -21.83 -0.24 45.02
CA ALA A 440 -20.50 0.35 44.94
C ALA A 440 -20.50 1.81 45.41
N GLY A 441 -19.58 2.16 46.32
CA GLY A 441 -19.40 3.53 46.82
C GLY A 441 -18.72 4.42 45.79
N ASP A 442 -17.65 3.93 45.16
CA ASP A 442 -16.94 4.62 44.10
C ASP A 442 -17.56 4.29 42.74
N ARG A 443 -18.49 5.15 42.30
CA ARG A 443 -19.34 4.96 41.11
C ARG A 443 -19.03 5.86 39.92
N PHE A 444 -18.02 6.73 40.04
CA PHE A 444 -17.62 7.66 38.99
C PHE A 444 -16.40 7.14 38.25
N VAL A 445 -16.49 7.12 36.92
CA VAL A 445 -15.45 6.63 36.02
C VAL A 445 -15.18 7.67 34.93
N VAL A 446 -13.98 7.67 34.36
CA VAL A 446 -13.65 8.50 33.21
C VAL A 446 -13.92 7.68 31.95
N ALA A 447 -14.99 8.02 31.24
CA ALA A 447 -15.44 7.27 30.06
C ALA A 447 -16.19 8.15 29.05
N ASP A 448 -16.32 7.66 27.83
CA ASP A 448 -17.26 8.19 26.86
C ASP A 448 -18.65 7.66 27.19
N GLU A 449 -19.57 8.57 27.54
CA GLU A 449 -20.90 8.21 28.04
C GLU A 449 -21.69 7.36 27.03
N ALA A 450 -21.67 7.73 25.75
CA ALA A 450 -22.42 7.04 24.71
C ALA A 450 -21.84 5.65 24.44
N ARG A 451 -20.51 5.54 24.36
CA ARG A 451 -19.82 4.25 24.16
C ARG A 451 -19.92 3.35 25.38
N PHE A 452 -19.91 3.93 26.58
CA PHE A 452 -20.15 3.19 27.82
C PHE A 452 -21.59 2.63 27.88
N GLN A 453 -22.59 3.46 27.58
CA GLN A 453 -23.99 3.02 27.46
C GLN A 453 -24.12 1.87 26.44
N GLN A 454 -23.42 1.94 25.30
CA GLN A 454 -23.41 0.88 24.28
C GLN A 454 -22.89 -0.45 24.83
N ILE A 455 -21.79 -0.44 25.60
CA ILE A 455 -21.27 -1.66 26.25
C ILE A 455 -22.33 -2.25 27.17
N VAL A 456 -22.88 -1.45 28.08
CA VAL A 456 -23.87 -1.91 29.08
C VAL A 456 -25.15 -2.41 28.40
N TRP A 457 -25.64 -1.68 27.40
CA TRP A 457 -26.83 -2.06 26.63
C TRP A 457 -26.63 -3.40 25.92
N ASN A 458 -25.47 -3.64 25.29
CA ASN A 458 -25.15 -4.92 24.66
C ASN A 458 -25.17 -6.08 25.65
N LEU A 459 -24.60 -5.88 26.85
CA LEU A 459 -24.59 -6.91 27.90
C LEU A 459 -26.01 -7.21 28.42
N VAL A 460 -26.80 -6.16 28.67
CA VAL A 460 -28.18 -6.29 29.17
C VAL A 460 -29.11 -6.92 28.13
N GLN A 461 -29.01 -6.50 26.86
CA GLN A 461 -29.80 -7.09 25.78
C GLN A 461 -29.44 -8.56 25.56
N ASN A 462 -28.16 -8.94 25.65
CA ASN A 462 -27.77 -10.35 25.60
C ASN A 462 -28.36 -11.13 26.79
N ALA A 463 -28.29 -10.59 28.00
CA ALA A 463 -28.87 -11.21 29.18
C ALA A 463 -30.40 -11.43 29.02
N ILE A 464 -31.15 -10.43 28.55
CA ILE A 464 -32.60 -10.54 28.31
C ILE A 464 -32.89 -11.57 27.20
N LYS A 465 -32.14 -11.50 26.09
CA LYS A 465 -32.31 -12.34 24.92
C LYS A 465 -32.10 -13.82 25.24
N PHE A 466 -31.07 -14.15 26.01
CA PHE A 466 -30.70 -15.53 26.32
C PHE A 466 -31.26 -16.06 27.65
N SER A 467 -31.89 -15.20 28.46
CA SER A 467 -32.66 -15.62 29.64
C SER A 467 -33.91 -16.43 29.25
N ARG A 468 -34.38 -17.27 30.17
CA ARG A 468 -35.65 -18.02 30.02
C ARG A 468 -36.84 -17.10 30.27
N GLU A 469 -38.03 -17.49 29.81
CA GLU A 469 -39.27 -16.81 30.25
C GLU A 469 -39.37 -16.91 31.78
N GLU A 470 -39.78 -15.81 32.42
CA GLU A 470 -39.84 -15.70 33.89
C GLU A 470 -38.47 -15.82 34.62
N GLY A 471 -37.38 -15.78 33.86
CA GLY A 471 -36.01 -15.80 34.39
C GLY A 471 -35.63 -14.53 35.15
N VAL A 472 -34.47 -14.57 35.81
CA VAL A 472 -33.93 -13.42 36.56
C VAL A 472 -32.62 -12.97 35.90
N VAL A 473 -32.52 -11.67 35.66
CA VAL A 473 -31.28 -11.01 35.26
C VAL A 473 -30.90 -10.03 36.37
N MET A 474 -29.71 -10.21 36.92
CA MET A 474 -29.17 -9.44 38.03
C MET A 474 -28.02 -8.56 37.53
N ILE A 475 -28.05 -7.28 37.86
CA ILE A 475 -26.95 -6.36 37.61
C ILE A 475 -26.47 -5.82 38.94
N SER A 476 -25.20 -6.06 39.26
CA SER A 476 -24.59 -5.59 40.48
C SER A 476 -23.31 -4.80 40.22
N THR A 477 -22.94 -3.95 41.17
CA THR A 477 -21.70 -3.17 41.12
C THR A 477 -20.92 -3.36 42.39
N VAL A 478 -19.62 -3.63 42.28
CA VAL A 478 -18.73 -3.88 43.43
C VAL A 478 -17.42 -3.11 43.24
N ASN A 479 -16.88 -2.55 44.33
CA ASN A 479 -15.50 -2.05 44.36
C ASN A 479 -14.60 -3.15 44.94
N GLU A 480 -14.15 -4.10 44.12
CA GLU A 480 -13.30 -5.23 44.56
C GLU A 480 -11.91 -4.78 45.04
N SER A 481 -11.48 -3.58 44.64
CA SER A 481 -10.23 -2.94 45.07
C SER A 481 -10.38 -1.41 45.05
N PRO A 482 -9.61 -0.67 45.87
CA PRO A 482 -9.63 0.79 45.82
C PRO A 482 -9.29 1.31 44.42
N GLY A 483 -10.04 2.29 43.93
CA GLY A 483 -9.79 2.84 42.59
C GLY A 483 -10.35 1.99 41.43
N GLN A 484 -11.16 0.96 41.70
CA GLN A 484 -11.76 0.11 40.67
C GLN A 484 -13.25 -0.14 40.93
N LEU A 485 -14.01 -0.19 39.84
CA LEU A 485 -15.43 -0.53 39.81
C LEU A 485 -15.64 -1.69 38.87
N THR A 486 -16.23 -2.77 39.38
CA THR A 486 -16.64 -3.95 38.60
C THR A 486 -18.15 -3.95 38.48
N ILE A 487 -18.66 -3.96 37.26
CA ILE A 487 -20.09 -4.11 36.91
C ILE A 487 -20.30 -5.56 36.50
N ILE A 488 -21.25 -6.23 37.12
CA ILE A 488 -21.54 -7.65 36.91
C ILE A 488 -22.95 -7.75 36.33
N VAL A 489 -23.08 -8.33 35.14
CA VAL A 489 -24.37 -8.65 34.51
C VAL A 489 -24.50 -10.17 34.47
N GLN A 490 -25.45 -10.71 35.24
CA GLN A 490 -25.68 -12.13 35.38
C GLN A 490 -27.08 -12.51 34.92
N ASP A 491 -27.18 -13.50 34.04
CA ASP A 491 -28.45 -14.10 33.61
C ASP A 491 -28.56 -15.57 34.07
N HIS A 492 -29.79 -16.04 34.24
CA HIS A 492 -30.11 -17.46 34.49
C HIS A 492 -30.66 -18.13 33.23
N GLY A 493 -30.00 -17.90 32.10
CA GLY A 493 -30.42 -18.32 30.77
C GLY A 493 -29.86 -19.66 30.31
N ILE A 494 -29.73 -19.78 28.99
CA ILE A 494 -29.29 -21.01 28.31
C ILE A 494 -27.81 -21.36 28.55
N GLY A 495 -27.02 -20.46 29.15
CA GLY A 495 -25.57 -20.65 29.35
C GLY A 495 -24.76 -20.67 28.06
N ILE A 496 -23.45 -20.84 28.19
CA ILE A 496 -22.48 -20.83 27.08
C ILE A 496 -21.70 -22.15 27.12
N GLU A 497 -21.56 -22.82 25.96
CA GLU A 497 -20.75 -24.03 25.84
C GLU A 497 -19.26 -23.73 26.12
N PRO A 498 -18.52 -24.64 26.80
CA PRO A 498 -17.10 -24.45 27.09
C PRO A 498 -16.27 -24.13 25.84
N GLU A 499 -16.53 -24.80 24.72
CA GLU A 499 -15.83 -24.61 23.45
C GLU A 499 -16.12 -23.27 22.80
N ALA A 500 -17.25 -22.64 23.13
CA ALA A 500 -17.62 -21.31 22.62
C ALA A 500 -17.04 -20.19 23.47
N MET A 501 -16.75 -20.43 24.76
CA MET A 501 -16.29 -19.42 25.73
C MET A 501 -15.05 -18.65 25.26
N GLU A 502 -14.10 -19.32 24.61
CA GLU A 502 -12.87 -18.69 24.10
C GLU A 502 -13.12 -17.78 22.89
N ARG A 503 -14.23 -17.98 22.17
CA ARG A 503 -14.52 -17.30 20.90
C ARG A 503 -15.70 -16.33 20.96
N ILE A 504 -16.42 -16.23 22.07
CA ILE A 504 -17.62 -15.37 22.19
C ILE A 504 -17.35 -13.88 21.91
N PHE A 505 -16.10 -13.43 22.03
CA PHE A 505 -15.69 -12.06 21.74
C PHE A 505 -15.12 -11.87 20.33
N ASN A 506 -15.05 -12.93 19.52
CA ASN A 506 -14.59 -12.83 18.14
C ASN A 506 -15.70 -12.25 17.24
N PRO A 507 -15.38 -11.33 16.31
CA PRO A 507 -16.37 -10.79 15.38
C PRO A 507 -17.02 -11.89 14.54
N PHE A 508 -18.34 -11.79 14.34
CA PHE A 508 -19.17 -12.72 13.57
C PHE A 508 -19.34 -14.11 14.18
N GLU A 509 -18.82 -14.33 15.39
CA GLU A 509 -19.01 -15.61 16.08
C GLU A 509 -20.43 -15.70 16.63
N GLN A 510 -21.08 -16.84 16.35
CA GLN A 510 -22.45 -17.13 16.74
C GLN A 510 -22.54 -18.61 17.14
N GLY A 511 -23.29 -18.92 18.20
CA GLY A 511 -23.51 -20.31 18.64
C GLY A 511 -24.16 -21.22 17.60
N GLU A 512 -24.44 -22.47 17.97
CA GLU A 512 -24.92 -23.54 17.09
C GLU A 512 -26.09 -23.14 16.13
N ARG A 513 -26.21 -23.89 15.02
CA ARG A 513 -27.24 -23.69 13.97
C ARG A 513 -28.69 -23.64 14.50
N SER A 514 -28.99 -24.26 15.64
CA SER A 514 -30.31 -24.24 16.29
C SER A 514 -30.64 -22.88 16.93
N LEU A 515 -29.65 -22.20 17.51
CA LEU A 515 -29.75 -20.86 18.10
C LEU A 515 -29.81 -19.77 17.03
N LYS A 516 -29.17 -19.97 15.87
CA LYS A 516 -29.24 -19.06 14.70
C LYS A 516 -30.67 -18.87 14.18
N ARG A 517 -31.49 -19.93 14.18
CA ARG A 517 -32.91 -19.87 13.76
C ARG A 517 -33.82 -19.20 14.78
N ARG A 518 -33.47 -19.26 16.08
CA ARG A 518 -34.37 -18.87 17.17
C ARG A 518 -34.12 -17.44 17.68
N PHE A 519 -32.90 -16.93 17.57
CA PHE A 519 -32.52 -15.67 18.23
C PHE A 519 -31.90 -14.58 17.34
N GLY A 520 -31.39 -14.88 16.14
CA GLY A 520 -30.95 -13.92 15.09
C GLY A 520 -29.91 -12.84 15.50
N GLY A 521 -28.99 -12.45 14.60
CA GLY A 521 -28.03 -11.35 14.84
C GLY A 521 -26.75 -11.51 14.01
N LEU A 522 -25.91 -10.48 13.88
CA LEU A 522 -24.63 -10.55 13.14
C LEU A 522 -23.46 -11.12 13.97
N GLY A 523 -23.58 -11.20 15.30
CA GLY A 523 -22.48 -11.69 16.17
C GLY A 523 -21.39 -10.63 16.40
N LEU A 524 -21.75 -9.35 16.42
CA LEU A 524 -20.80 -8.24 16.57
C LEU A 524 -20.82 -7.61 17.97
N GLY A 525 -21.95 -7.64 18.68
CA GLY A 525 -22.13 -6.88 19.93
C GLY A 525 -21.10 -7.16 21.03
N LEU A 526 -20.77 -8.43 21.32
CA LEU A 526 -19.77 -8.76 22.34
C LEU A 526 -18.34 -8.37 21.90
N ALA A 527 -18.02 -8.54 20.61
CA ALA A 527 -16.73 -8.11 20.06
C ALA A 527 -16.54 -6.60 20.18
N ILE A 528 -17.58 -5.82 19.84
CA ILE A 528 -17.60 -4.36 20.00
C ILE A 528 -17.49 -3.98 21.47
N SER A 529 -18.27 -4.61 22.35
CA SER A 529 -18.22 -4.33 23.79
C SER A 529 -16.83 -4.56 24.39
N LYS A 530 -16.15 -5.64 23.98
CA LYS A 530 -14.78 -5.93 24.44
C LYS A 530 -13.80 -4.87 23.95
N SER A 531 -13.83 -4.52 22.67
CA SER A 531 -12.93 -3.51 22.13
C SER A 531 -13.21 -2.10 22.63
N LEU A 532 -14.48 -1.74 22.87
CA LEU A 532 -14.82 -0.48 23.52
C LEU A 532 -14.32 -0.46 24.96
N ALA A 533 -14.45 -1.56 25.71
CA ALA A 533 -13.89 -1.67 27.05
C ALA A 533 -12.37 -1.48 27.03
N GLU A 534 -11.66 -2.17 26.13
CA GLU A 534 -10.21 -2.03 25.96
C GLU A 534 -9.80 -0.58 25.62
N ALA A 535 -10.55 0.09 24.73
CA ALA A 535 -10.33 1.49 24.39
C ALA A 535 -10.52 2.44 25.59
N HIS A 536 -11.41 2.08 26.54
CA HIS A 536 -11.60 2.76 27.83
C HIS A 536 -10.59 2.36 28.91
N ALA A 537 -9.56 1.57 28.57
CA ALA A 537 -8.65 0.95 29.54
C ALA A 537 -9.40 0.13 30.63
N ALA A 538 -10.54 -0.46 30.25
CA ALA A 538 -11.36 -1.35 31.05
C ALA A 538 -11.22 -2.80 30.56
N THR A 539 -11.54 -3.75 31.43
CA THR A 539 -11.47 -5.18 31.14
C THR A 539 -12.87 -5.78 31.12
N LEU A 540 -13.25 -6.43 30.02
CA LEU A 540 -14.50 -7.18 29.91
C LEU A 540 -14.21 -8.69 29.87
N THR A 541 -14.78 -9.43 30.81
CA THR A 541 -14.67 -10.91 30.89
C THR A 541 -16.04 -11.55 30.97
N ALA A 542 -16.12 -12.84 30.62
CA ALA A 542 -17.33 -13.64 30.76
C ALA A 542 -17.02 -15.00 31.38
N THR A 543 -17.97 -15.53 32.16
CA THR A 543 -17.94 -16.88 32.71
C THR A 543 -19.32 -17.53 32.57
N SER A 544 -19.34 -18.84 32.36
CA SER A 544 -20.56 -19.65 32.37
C SER A 544 -20.20 -21.06 32.82
N GLU A 545 -21.03 -21.67 33.66
CA GLU A 545 -20.83 -23.05 34.15
C GLU A 545 -21.34 -24.11 33.15
N GLY A 546 -21.49 -23.73 31.88
CA GLY A 546 -22.01 -24.57 30.80
C GLY A 546 -23.48 -24.32 30.49
N LEU A 547 -24.03 -25.15 29.59
CA LEU A 547 -25.41 -25.04 29.15
C LEU A 547 -26.39 -25.10 30.34
N ASN A 548 -27.45 -24.30 30.26
CA ASN A 548 -28.54 -24.19 31.22
C ASN A 548 -28.18 -23.65 32.60
N ARG A 549 -26.96 -23.10 32.77
CA ARG A 549 -26.48 -22.49 34.02
C ARG A 549 -26.40 -20.95 33.97
N GLY A 550 -26.79 -20.34 32.85
CA GLY A 550 -26.68 -18.89 32.66
C GLY A 550 -25.26 -18.41 32.38
N ALA A 551 -25.08 -17.11 32.24
CA ALA A 551 -23.79 -16.49 32.01
C ALA A 551 -23.60 -15.23 32.87
N THR A 552 -22.34 -14.94 33.19
CA THR A 552 -21.93 -13.78 33.98
C THR A 552 -20.89 -13.00 33.19
N PHE A 553 -21.18 -11.72 32.91
CA PHE A 553 -20.25 -10.79 32.29
C PHE A 553 -19.77 -9.79 33.32
N LYS A 554 -18.45 -9.57 33.39
CA LYS A 554 -17.82 -8.60 34.31
C LYS A 554 -17.07 -7.53 33.53
N LEU A 555 -17.47 -6.27 33.71
CA LEU A 555 -16.78 -5.09 33.18
C LEU A 555 -16.08 -4.36 34.33
N THR A 556 -14.75 -4.35 34.33
CA THR A 556 -13.92 -3.71 35.37
C THR A 556 -13.25 -2.46 34.80
N ILE A 557 -13.46 -1.32 35.45
CA ILE A 557 -12.94 -0.01 35.02
C ILE A 557 -12.36 0.75 36.23
N LYS A 558 -11.34 1.58 36.00
CA LYS A 558 -10.74 2.40 37.06
C LYS A 558 -11.68 3.54 37.46
N THR A 559 -11.87 3.73 38.76
CA THR A 559 -12.62 4.88 39.29
C THR A 559 -11.73 6.10 39.35
N SER A 560 -12.31 7.28 39.16
CA SER A 560 -11.59 8.56 39.26
C SER A 560 -11.90 9.22 40.59
N ALA A 561 -10.86 9.54 41.35
CA ALA A 561 -10.98 10.26 42.61
C ALA A 561 -10.97 11.77 42.34
N LEU A 562 -12.11 12.35 41.95
CA LEU A 562 -12.37 13.77 42.23
C LEU A 562 -13.85 14.14 42.06
N VAL A 563 -14.38 14.66 43.19
CA VAL A 563 -15.44 15.65 43.39
C VAL A 563 -16.74 15.45 42.62
N ALA A 564 -17.76 15.05 43.38
CA ALA A 564 -19.15 15.36 43.08
C ALA A 564 -19.26 16.85 42.73
N HIS A 565 -19.47 17.17 41.46
CA HIS A 565 -20.39 18.26 41.17
C HIS A 565 -21.77 17.71 41.52
N ASP A 566 -22.22 18.01 42.74
CA ASP A 566 -23.63 18.16 43.06
C ASP A 566 -24.20 19.28 42.18
N GLY A 567 -24.34 18.98 40.90
CA GLY A 567 -25.26 19.61 39.98
C GLY A 567 -26.55 18.81 40.00
N ALA A 568 -27.11 18.59 41.19
CA ALA A 568 -28.54 18.28 41.30
C ALA A 568 -29.31 19.52 40.81
N ILE A 569 -29.43 19.66 39.48
CA ILE A 569 -30.59 20.33 38.92
C ILE A 569 -31.65 19.24 38.87
N SER A 570 -32.33 19.06 40.00
CA SER A 570 -33.69 18.52 39.99
C SER A 570 -34.50 19.40 39.04
N LEU A 571 -34.80 18.88 37.85
CA LEU A 571 -35.81 19.48 37.00
C LEU A 571 -37.14 19.37 37.75
N PRO A 572 -37.87 20.47 37.98
CA PRO A 572 -39.25 20.36 38.40
C PRO A 572 -40.02 19.75 37.23
N VAL A 573 -40.40 18.48 37.37
CA VAL A 573 -41.47 17.88 36.58
C VAL A 573 -42.76 18.39 37.22
N GLU A 574 -43.18 19.58 36.80
CA GLU A 574 -44.58 19.99 36.90
C GLU A 574 -44.91 20.85 35.68
N GLY A 575 -45.82 20.33 34.87
CA GLY A 575 -46.21 20.90 33.60
C GLY A 575 -46.78 22.30 33.76
N GLN A 576 -46.10 23.27 33.15
CA GLN A 576 -46.78 24.47 32.66
C GLN A 576 -46.98 24.34 31.15
N PRO A 577 -48.13 24.80 30.61
CA PRO A 577 -48.39 24.76 29.19
C PRO A 577 -47.36 25.61 28.45
N SER A 578 -46.51 24.94 27.68
CA SER A 578 -45.53 25.55 26.78
C SER A 578 -46.24 26.48 25.80
N LYS A 579 -45.83 27.76 25.73
CA LYS A 579 -46.29 28.69 24.69
C LYS A 579 -45.91 28.14 23.31
N ALA A 580 -46.84 28.21 22.36
CA ALA A 580 -46.61 27.88 20.96
C ALA A 580 -45.39 28.64 20.39
N LEU A 581 -44.34 27.91 19.99
CA LEU A 581 -43.12 28.48 19.39
C LEU A 581 -43.26 28.60 17.87
N ARG A 582 -42.67 29.65 17.28
CA ARG A 582 -42.44 29.75 15.84
C ARG A 582 -41.09 29.11 15.48
N ILE A 583 -41.11 27.95 14.83
CA ILE A 583 -39.91 27.17 14.51
C ILE A 583 -39.63 27.26 13.01
N LEU A 584 -38.40 27.61 12.64
CA LEU A 584 -37.90 27.43 11.28
C LEU A 584 -37.15 26.10 11.20
N LEU A 585 -37.65 25.17 10.40
CA LEU A 585 -37.06 23.85 10.17
C LEU A 585 -36.39 23.84 8.78
N VAL A 586 -35.10 23.53 8.73
CA VAL A 586 -34.29 23.54 7.49
C VAL A 586 -33.63 22.19 7.30
N ASP A 587 -34.05 21.46 6.27
CA ASP A 587 -33.50 20.15 5.91
C ASP A 587 -33.73 19.94 4.41
N ASP A 588 -32.73 19.42 3.70
CA ASP A 588 -32.80 19.17 2.27
C ASP A 588 -33.71 17.98 1.94
N HIS A 589 -33.97 17.12 2.92
CA HIS A 589 -34.85 15.99 2.79
C HIS A 589 -36.30 16.38 3.05
N VAL A 590 -37.04 16.58 1.96
CA VAL A 590 -38.45 17.01 1.97
C VAL A 590 -39.34 16.14 2.86
N ASP A 591 -39.14 14.82 2.85
CA ASP A 591 -39.93 13.88 3.65
C ASP A 591 -39.65 14.04 5.16
N THR A 592 -38.39 14.23 5.55
CA THR A 592 -37.98 14.50 6.94
C THR A 592 -38.61 15.79 7.44
N CYS A 593 -38.51 16.87 6.65
CA CYS A 593 -39.17 18.15 6.96
C CYS A 593 -40.68 18.01 7.13
N THR A 594 -41.32 17.25 6.24
CA THR A 594 -42.78 17.10 6.22
C THR A 594 -43.28 16.39 7.47
N VAL A 595 -42.65 15.27 7.84
CA VAL A 595 -43.08 14.50 9.03
C VAL A 595 -42.70 15.21 10.31
N MET A 596 -41.48 15.73 10.44
CA MET A 596 -41.04 16.45 11.63
C MET A 596 -41.84 17.75 11.84
N GLY A 597 -42.15 18.45 10.76
CA GLY A 597 -43.02 19.62 10.77
C GLY A 597 -44.43 19.31 11.27
N LYS A 598 -45.03 18.18 10.84
CA LYS A 598 -46.33 17.72 11.34
C LYS A 598 -46.29 17.38 12.83
N LEU A 599 -45.25 16.66 13.29
CA LEU A 599 -45.12 16.26 14.70
C LEU A 599 -44.94 17.45 15.65
N LEU A 600 -44.16 18.44 15.23
CA LEU A 600 -43.98 19.70 15.96
C LEU A 600 -45.26 20.55 15.95
N ALA A 601 -45.99 20.58 14.82
CA ALA A 601 -47.28 21.26 14.74
C ALA A 601 -48.37 20.62 15.61
N ALA A 602 -48.42 19.28 15.67
CA ALA A 602 -49.33 18.53 16.54
C ALA A 602 -49.10 18.82 18.03
N ARG A 603 -47.89 19.24 18.41
CA ARG A 603 -47.52 19.68 19.77
C ARG A 603 -47.78 21.17 20.02
N GLY A 604 -48.44 21.85 19.09
CA GLY A 604 -48.87 23.25 19.25
C GLY A 604 -47.85 24.29 18.78
N HIS A 605 -46.75 23.89 18.11
CA HIS A 605 -45.80 24.84 17.52
C HIS A 605 -46.24 25.29 16.12
N ARG A 606 -45.82 26.49 15.70
CA ARG A 606 -45.96 26.96 14.32
C ARG A 606 -44.65 26.70 13.57
N VAL A 607 -44.63 25.71 12.68
CA VAL A 607 -43.42 25.33 11.95
C VAL A 607 -43.46 25.88 10.53
N THR A 608 -42.38 26.52 10.11
CA THR A 608 -42.12 26.91 8.72
C THR A 608 -40.94 26.11 8.20
N ILE A 609 -41.07 25.52 7.02
CA ILE A 609 -40.07 24.62 6.43
C ILE A 609 -39.26 25.35 5.36
N ALA A 610 -37.96 25.14 5.30
CA ALA A 610 -37.09 25.50 4.18
C ALA A 610 -36.19 24.31 3.80
N HIS A 611 -35.67 24.29 2.58
CA HIS A 611 -34.88 23.15 2.06
C HIS A 611 -33.45 23.51 1.70
N ASP A 612 -33.11 24.79 1.78
CA ASP A 612 -31.81 25.34 1.43
C ASP A 612 -31.56 26.62 2.25
N ILE A 613 -30.30 27.07 2.32
CA ILE A 613 -29.88 28.25 3.08
C ILE A 613 -30.56 29.50 2.52
N LYS A 614 -30.64 29.64 1.20
CA LYS A 614 -31.21 30.81 0.54
C LYS A 614 -32.69 31.04 0.92
N SER A 615 -33.51 29.99 0.87
CA SER A 615 -34.93 30.04 1.24
C SER A 615 -35.13 30.19 2.74
N ALA A 616 -34.22 29.64 3.56
CA ALA A 616 -34.23 29.85 5.00
C ALA A 616 -33.98 31.33 5.35
N LEU A 617 -32.91 31.95 4.80
CA LEU A 617 -32.59 33.36 5.06
C LEU A 617 -33.69 34.32 4.60
N ALA A 618 -34.26 34.09 3.41
CA ALA A 618 -35.39 34.90 2.92
C ALA A 618 -36.60 34.86 3.87
N LYS A 619 -36.84 33.71 4.53
CA LYS A 619 -37.90 33.57 5.53
C LYS A 619 -37.51 34.23 6.85
N VAL A 620 -36.26 34.13 7.29
CA VAL A 620 -35.79 34.83 8.50
C VAL A 620 -35.94 36.35 8.36
N GLU A 621 -35.75 36.91 7.17
CA GLU A 621 -35.94 38.35 6.90
C GLU A 621 -37.43 38.75 6.82
N ALA A 622 -38.29 37.87 6.29
CA ALA A 622 -39.72 38.14 6.13
C ALA A 622 -40.56 37.86 7.39
N ASP A 623 -40.11 36.93 8.24
CA ASP A 623 -40.88 36.36 9.35
C ASP A 623 -40.04 36.25 10.63
N GLY A 624 -40.65 36.55 11.79
CA GLY A 624 -39.96 36.40 13.09
C GLY A 624 -40.03 34.98 13.66
N PHE A 625 -38.91 34.28 13.82
CA PHE A 625 -38.86 32.94 14.43
C PHE A 625 -38.32 32.93 15.87
N ASP A 626 -38.68 31.92 16.64
CA ASP A 626 -38.18 31.69 17.99
C ASP A 626 -36.95 30.79 18.01
N VAL A 627 -36.96 29.73 17.19
CA VAL A 627 -35.93 28.68 17.12
C VAL A 627 -35.68 28.29 15.66
N LEU A 628 -34.41 28.11 15.31
CA LEU A 628 -33.96 27.48 14.07
C LEU A 628 -33.56 26.04 14.36
N ILE A 629 -34.08 25.08 13.60
CA ILE A 629 -33.60 23.69 13.58
C ILE A 629 -33.07 23.45 12.17
N SER A 630 -31.78 23.14 12.01
CA SER A 630 -31.14 23.05 10.68
C SER A 630 -30.25 21.83 10.56
N ASP A 631 -30.31 21.12 9.42
CA ASP A 631 -29.22 20.23 9.01
C ASP A 631 -27.93 21.04 8.80
N VAL A 632 -26.79 20.43 9.11
CA VAL A 632 -25.44 20.97 8.87
C VAL A 632 -25.05 20.85 7.40
N GLY A 633 -25.48 19.77 6.72
CA GLY A 633 -25.27 19.59 5.28
C GLY A 633 -26.50 20.04 4.50
N LEU A 634 -26.39 21.15 3.76
CA LEU A 634 -27.46 21.66 2.89
C LEU A 634 -26.95 21.74 1.44
N PRO A 635 -27.84 21.70 0.44
CA PRO A 635 -27.45 21.62 -0.98
C PRO A 635 -26.71 22.86 -1.49
N ASP A 636 -26.91 24.02 -0.86
CA ASP A 636 -26.32 25.31 -1.25
C ASP A 636 -25.26 25.83 -0.26
N GLY A 637 -24.83 25.00 0.71
CA GLY A 637 -23.76 25.34 1.65
C GLY A 637 -23.87 24.60 2.98
N SER A 638 -23.26 25.13 4.04
CA SER A 638 -23.40 24.55 5.37
C SER A 638 -24.46 25.26 6.21
N GLY A 639 -25.29 24.51 6.94
CA GLY A 639 -26.20 25.05 7.96
C GLY A 639 -25.48 25.86 9.05
N MET A 640 -24.16 25.67 9.22
CA MET A 640 -23.33 26.53 10.06
C MET A 640 -23.26 27.97 9.55
N GLU A 641 -23.22 28.18 8.23
CA GLU A 641 -23.24 29.51 7.63
C GLU A 641 -24.59 30.20 7.82
N LEU A 642 -25.69 29.43 7.74
CA LEU A 642 -27.04 29.90 8.04
C LEU A 642 -27.15 30.39 9.50
N MET A 643 -26.63 29.61 10.44
CA MET A 643 -26.65 29.97 11.86
C MET A 643 -25.77 31.18 12.16
N ALA A 644 -24.57 31.24 11.58
CA ALA A 644 -23.66 32.38 11.75
C ALA A 644 -24.30 33.71 11.30
N LYS A 645 -25.12 33.69 10.24
CA LYS A 645 -25.86 34.87 9.75
C LYS A 645 -27.13 35.19 10.53
N SER A 646 -27.64 34.25 11.32
CA SER A 646 -28.93 34.37 12.04
C SER A 646 -28.79 34.42 13.57
N ARG A 647 -27.55 34.36 14.09
CA ARG A 647 -27.20 34.21 15.52
C ARG A 647 -27.72 35.31 16.45
N ASP A 648 -27.95 36.50 15.93
CA ASP A 648 -28.40 37.65 16.73
C ASP A 648 -29.93 37.66 16.90
N VAL A 649 -30.65 36.91 16.06
CA VAL A 649 -32.13 36.91 15.99
C VAL A 649 -32.71 35.59 16.48
N LEU A 650 -32.03 34.47 16.22
CA LEU A 650 -32.52 33.12 16.45
C LEU A 650 -31.62 32.32 17.38
N VAL A 651 -32.23 31.34 18.05
CA VAL A 651 -31.50 30.31 18.80
C VAL A 651 -31.53 29.04 17.97
N GLY A 652 -30.36 28.47 17.67
CA GLY A 652 -30.22 27.36 16.74
C GLY A 652 -30.04 26.00 17.41
N ILE A 653 -30.62 24.96 16.80
CA ILE A 653 -30.33 23.55 17.04
C ILE A 653 -29.81 22.95 15.73
N ALA A 654 -28.57 22.44 15.73
CA ALA A 654 -27.99 21.75 14.59
C ALA A 654 -28.44 20.29 14.55
N MET A 655 -28.65 19.75 13.35
CA MET A 655 -28.85 18.33 13.10
C MET A 655 -27.74 17.84 12.17
N SER A 656 -27.13 16.69 12.42
CA SER A 656 -26.13 16.14 11.49
C SER A 656 -26.19 14.62 11.36
N GLY A 657 -25.79 14.11 10.20
CA GLY A 657 -25.62 12.67 9.96
C GLY A 657 -24.31 12.10 10.52
N PHE A 658 -23.31 12.95 10.79
CA PHE A 658 -22.00 12.58 11.32
C PHE A 658 -21.88 13.07 12.76
N GLY A 659 -22.05 12.14 13.72
CA GLY A 659 -21.93 12.44 15.15
C GLY A 659 -20.49 12.50 15.66
N THR A 660 -19.54 13.06 14.91
CA THR A 660 -18.19 13.24 15.45
C THR A 660 -18.16 14.47 16.35
N GLU A 661 -17.34 14.43 17.40
CA GLU A 661 -17.22 15.53 18.34
C GLU A 661 -16.68 16.81 17.70
N ALA A 662 -15.86 16.67 16.66
CA ALA A 662 -15.41 17.76 15.82
C ALA A 662 -16.58 18.43 15.06
N ASP A 663 -17.63 17.68 14.69
CA ASP A 663 -18.83 18.23 14.06
C ASP A 663 -19.70 18.98 15.09
N ALA A 664 -19.86 18.43 16.30
CA ALA A 664 -20.60 19.06 17.38
C ALA A 664 -19.91 20.35 17.87
N ALA A 665 -18.59 20.32 18.10
CA ALA A 665 -17.79 21.48 18.50
C ALA A 665 -17.86 22.59 17.44
N ARG A 666 -17.68 22.26 16.16
CA ARG A 666 -17.80 23.23 15.05
C ARG A 666 -19.20 23.84 14.96
N SER A 667 -20.24 23.06 15.22
CA SER A 667 -21.62 23.56 15.24
C SER A 667 -21.84 24.58 16.36
N LEU A 668 -21.33 24.29 17.56
CA LEU A 668 -21.41 25.20 18.71
C LEU A 668 -20.61 26.50 18.46
N GLU A 669 -19.40 26.39 17.92
CA GLU A 669 -18.58 27.56 17.52
C GLU A 669 -19.26 28.44 16.47
N ALA A 670 -19.99 27.83 15.53
CA ALA A 670 -20.77 28.55 14.51
C ALA A 670 -21.99 29.29 15.09
N GLY A 671 -22.33 29.05 16.37
CA GLY A 671 -23.39 29.76 17.08
C GLY A 671 -24.65 28.94 17.36
N PHE A 672 -24.68 27.64 17.03
CA PHE A 672 -25.75 26.77 17.49
C PHE A 672 -25.70 26.60 19.01
N SER A 673 -26.86 26.50 19.66
CA SER A 673 -26.96 26.28 21.10
C SER A 673 -26.90 24.80 21.48
N GLN A 674 -27.35 23.92 20.58
CA GLN A 674 -27.34 22.48 20.76
C GLN A 674 -27.09 21.78 19.42
N HIS A 675 -26.55 20.55 19.50
CA HIS A 675 -26.33 19.68 18.34
C HIS A 675 -27.00 18.33 18.57
N LEU A 676 -27.82 17.89 17.61
CA LEU A 676 -28.51 16.62 17.61
C LEU A 676 -27.97 15.74 16.48
N VAL A 677 -27.55 14.52 16.82
CA VAL A 677 -27.11 13.54 15.82
C VAL A 677 -28.33 12.80 15.30
N LYS A 678 -28.48 12.72 13.98
CA LYS A 678 -29.53 11.95 13.32
C LYS A 678 -29.28 10.44 13.50
N PRO A 679 -30.31 9.61 13.79
CA PRO A 679 -31.73 9.94 13.81
C PRO A 679 -32.16 10.66 15.09
N VAL A 680 -32.94 11.73 14.94
CA VAL A 680 -33.47 12.52 16.06
C VAL A 680 -34.83 11.95 16.47
N THR A 681 -34.95 11.50 17.73
CA THR A 681 -36.25 11.11 18.29
C THR A 681 -37.02 12.33 18.78
N MET A 682 -38.35 12.22 18.79
CA MET A 682 -39.18 13.35 19.19
C MET A 682 -39.05 13.70 20.68
N GLU A 683 -38.76 12.72 21.57
CA GLU A 683 -38.50 13.03 22.98
C GLU A 683 -37.22 13.85 23.17
N LYS A 684 -36.15 13.49 22.45
CA LYS A 684 -34.89 14.26 22.47
C LYS A 684 -35.09 15.66 21.93
N LEU A 685 -35.87 15.81 20.85
CA LEU A 685 -36.15 17.12 20.26
C LEU A 685 -36.96 18.00 21.23
N ASP A 686 -38.00 17.45 21.86
CA ASP A 686 -38.83 18.16 22.85
C ASP A 686 -38.01 18.62 24.06
N ALA A 687 -37.17 17.74 24.61
CA ALA A 687 -36.28 18.08 25.72
C ALA A 687 -35.29 19.19 25.35
N THR A 688 -34.73 19.13 24.13
CA THR A 688 -33.80 20.15 23.62
C THR A 688 -34.50 21.49 23.42
N LEU A 689 -35.71 21.48 22.88
CA LEU A 689 -36.53 22.69 22.71
C LEU A 689 -36.85 23.35 24.06
N GLN A 690 -37.21 22.56 25.08
CA GLN A 690 -37.44 23.07 26.44
C GLN A 690 -36.18 23.68 27.05
N MET A 691 -35.02 23.03 26.88
CA MET A 691 -33.74 23.52 27.39
C MET A 691 -33.35 24.85 26.74
N VAL A 692 -33.44 24.93 25.40
CA VAL A 692 -33.07 26.11 24.62
C VAL A 692 -33.97 27.32 24.94
N MET A 693 -35.25 27.09 25.23
CA MET A 693 -36.18 28.13 25.67
C MET A 693 -35.84 28.66 27.07
N GLY A 694 -35.40 27.81 28.00
CA GLY A 694 -34.95 28.23 29.34
C GLY A 694 -33.79 29.22 29.30
N PHE A 695 -32.87 29.05 28.35
CA PHE A 695 -31.73 29.97 28.13
C PHE A 695 -32.15 31.33 27.55
N LYS A 696 -33.08 31.36 26.58
CA LYS A 696 -33.55 32.61 25.94
C LYS A 696 -34.31 33.51 26.92
N PHE A 697 -35.14 32.93 27.80
CA PHE A 697 -35.89 33.69 28.81
C PHE A 697 -35.00 34.26 29.92
N ARG A 698 -33.92 33.57 30.32
CA ARG A 698 -32.92 34.11 31.27
C ARG A 698 -32.17 35.31 30.69
N LYS A 699 -31.78 35.25 29.41
CA LYS A 699 -31.04 36.33 28.73
C LYS A 699 -31.90 37.60 28.54
N ARG A 700 -33.20 37.45 28.25
CA ARG A 700 -34.17 38.58 28.19
C ARG A 700 -34.50 39.17 29.57
N ARG A 701 -34.55 38.35 30.64
CA ARG A 701 -34.80 38.86 32.00
C ARG A 701 -33.63 39.65 32.59
N LEU A 702 -32.40 39.33 32.20
CA LEU A 702 -31.20 40.08 32.61
C LEU A 702 -31.04 41.40 31.84
N THR A 703 -31.52 41.47 30.60
CA THR A 703 -31.51 42.71 29.80
C THR A 703 -32.72 43.61 30.06
N ALA A 704 -33.85 43.08 30.52
CA ALA A 704 -35.05 43.85 30.87
C ALA A 704 -35.09 44.34 32.34
N ARG A 705 -34.03 44.12 33.13
CA ARG A 705 -33.95 44.53 34.55
C ARG A 705 -33.25 45.87 34.80
N GLU A 706 -33.01 46.66 33.75
CA GLU A 706 -32.84 48.11 33.90
C GLU A 706 -34.10 48.81 33.42
N PRO A 707 -34.90 49.30 34.37
CA PRO A 707 -35.35 50.68 34.24
C PRO A 707 -35.30 51.46 35.56
N HIS A 708 -34.89 52.72 35.45
CA HIS A 708 -35.06 53.83 36.39
C HIS A 708 -34.38 53.75 37.76
N ALA A 709 -33.20 54.38 37.85
CA ALA A 709 -32.97 55.59 38.66
C ALA A 709 -31.75 56.34 38.12
#